data_AF-A0A9P1IQK5-F1
#
_entry.id   AF-A0A9P1IQK5-F1
#
_cell.length_a   1.000
_cell.length_b   1.000
_cell.length_c   1.000
_cell.angle_alpha   90.00
_cell.angle_beta   90.00
_cell.angle_gamma   90.00
#
_symmetry.space_group_name_H-M   'P 1'
#
loop_
_entity.id
_entity.type
_entity.pdbx_description
1 polymer ?
#
loop_
_entity_poly.entity_id
_entity_poly.type
_entity_poly.pdbx_seq_one_letter_code
_entity_poly.pdbx_strand_id
1 'polypeptide(L)'
;MKLLALYFLVFFFFYSFIAADDPPMQYVGCYKNNQFFYNGTVNSPFWPYNYAPNNKCLYFLNAKLGSVLKITFPHYDVESCCDNVTIIDGPTMSPKYDVIVQIGGGSGVNTPGVYYTTTRYASISFYTNPTIQKSGFQIQFESVNTASPCNRDIFLVINAMSTLGSQQNFIKQLDFIANKLTPSWDVGMEKIRVMISLQNGPDDTPSWSADQLATNKIVTSEVLGMSNLSNVTMNTKGDLEGLFRNSFEWMQTSYQLEFRDGIETVVIIFVAQNPVDDNDFYEALEYSQNIKNLENVKIVLFGFGANLDKSRLSQLAYSPEYAIFSDSFDDLANFVDQINNAVFVVLFLAHASTHRIKSAKRNTNIIPPSEFDFIGCPTENDFYYNGSIYSPLWPHNYPPNDKCYYFLNAEPGKVLKIAFSHFDLESCCDFITIYDGPTQIYQKLVQIGGPGSNVTVPGVYTTTTRNAVVTFESNKSIQKSGFILNYMSVNTASPCNRDIYLIINGMSGVGSQSNYEKQIRFIANQLTPTWNVGLSKVRVMLNLQVDIDYAVIWTGVDDYSNAELTNQTLTMLDYVPDVTANSNKDLECLFRYGYDAIDDGKEFDERYGIEAVVIVFVAENPSSDQDFNESLEFSHKLRTEKDVKVIVVGMGPNLDQTRLSRLAYANGFAYFAASYDNLASLIPSINNGICAGLNSQCGP
;
A
#
# COMPACT_ATOMS: atom_id res chain seq x y z
N MET A 1 -49.59 -53.21 -42.23
CA MET A 1 -48.46 -52.28 -42.48
C MET A 1 -48.81 -50.79 -42.32
N LYS A 2 -49.78 -50.42 -41.47
CA LYS A 2 -50.03 -49.00 -41.09
C LYS A 2 -50.20 -48.79 -39.57
N LEU A 3 -49.81 -49.77 -38.75
CA LEU A 3 -49.80 -49.66 -37.27
C LEU A 3 -48.39 -49.71 -36.65
N LEU A 4 -47.33 -49.97 -37.43
CA LEU A 4 -45.94 -49.95 -36.93
C LEU A 4 -45.26 -48.58 -37.05
N ALA A 5 -45.83 -47.64 -37.81
CA ALA A 5 -45.27 -46.30 -37.96
C ALA A 5 -45.67 -45.34 -36.82
N LEU A 6 -46.69 -45.69 -36.02
CA LEU A 6 -47.15 -44.85 -34.91
C LEU A 6 -46.43 -45.16 -33.58
N TYR A 7 -45.75 -46.31 -33.48
CA TYR A 7 -44.95 -46.65 -32.30
C TYR A 7 -43.53 -46.05 -32.33
N PHE A 8 -43.06 -45.63 -33.51
CA PHE A 8 -41.75 -44.97 -33.66
C PHE A 8 -41.80 -43.44 -33.51
N LEU A 9 -42.99 -42.84 -33.52
CA LEU A 9 -43.17 -41.37 -33.45
C LEU A 9 -43.54 -40.84 -32.05
N VAL A 10 -43.87 -41.72 -31.10
CA VAL A 10 -44.15 -41.33 -29.69
C VAL A 10 -42.94 -41.53 -28.77
N PHE A 11 -41.88 -42.22 -29.23
CA PHE A 11 -40.63 -42.36 -28.47
C PHE A 11 -39.59 -41.25 -28.75
N PHE A 12 -39.83 -40.38 -29.74
CA PHE A 12 -38.89 -39.31 -30.12
C PHE A 12 -39.26 -37.90 -29.60
N PHE A 13 -40.34 -37.75 -28.81
CA PHE A 13 -40.77 -36.46 -28.27
C PHE A 13 -40.73 -36.33 -26.74
N PHE A 14 -40.11 -37.28 -26.03
CA PHE A 14 -39.91 -37.23 -24.57
C PHE A 14 -38.45 -37.44 -24.11
N TYR A 15 -37.49 -37.17 -24.99
CA TYR A 15 -36.07 -37.07 -24.63
C TYR A 15 -35.44 -35.82 -25.27
N SER A 16 -36.07 -34.68 -25.05
CA SER A 16 -35.40 -33.37 -25.07
C SER A 16 -35.26 -32.96 -23.61
N PHE A 17 -34.05 -32.58 -23.18
CA PHE A 17 -33.59 -32.42 -21.79
C PHE A 17 -33.02 -33.68 -21.13
N ILE A 18 -32.00 -34.27 -21.76
CA ILE A 18 -30.79 -34.55 -21.00
C ILE A 18 -29.73 -33.64 -21.61
N ALA A 19 -29.26 -32.67 -20.83
CA ALA A 19 -28.04 -31.97 -21.14
C ALA A 19 -27.00 -33.03 -21.50
N ALA A 20 -26.39 -32.93 -22.69
CA ALA A 20 -25.10 -33.56 -22.83
C ALA A 20 -24.25 -32.95 -21.71
N ASP A 21 -24.04 -33.72 -20.64
CA ASP A 21 -23.02 -33.37 -19.66
C ASP A 21 -21.75 -33.22 -20.49
N ASP A 22 -21.28 -31.97 -20.62
CA ASP A 22 -19.94 -31.69 -21.10
C ASP A 22 -19.01 -32.64 -20.34
N PRO A 23 -18.06 -33.32 -21.03
CA PRO A 23 -17.09 -34.15 -20.33
C PRO A 23 -16.45 -33.31 -19.21
N PRO A 24 -16.22 -33.88 -18.01
CA PRO A 24 -15.74 -33.10 -16.87
C PRO A 24 -14.47 -32.35 -17.27
N MET A 25 -14.52 -31.00 -17.23
CA MET A 25 -13.38 -30.13 -17.52
C MET A 25 -12.16 -30.61 -16.72
N GLN A 26 -11.09 -30.94 -17.43
CA GLN A 26 -9.90 -31.57 -16.87
C GLN A 26 -8.80 -30.51 -16.67
N TYR A 27 -8.28 -30.36 -15.44
CA TYR A 27 -7.13 -29.48 -15.12
C TYR A 27 -5.78 -30.14 -15.47
N VAL A 28 -5.68 -30.76 -16.64
CA VAL A 28 -4.53 -31.61 -16.99
C VAL A 28 -3.33 -30.73 -17.33
N GLY A 29 -2.27 -30.81 -16.53
CA GLY A 29 -1.04 -30.02 -16.73
C GLY A 29 -1.14 -28.55 -16.30
N CYS A 30 -2.26 -28.10 -15.71
CA CYS A 30 -2.28 -26.83 -14.99
C CYS A 30 -1.52 -27.00 -13.66
N TYR A 31 -0.67 -26.05 -13.27
CA TYR A 31 0.00 -26.13 -11.97
C TYR A 31 -1.02 -26.06 -10.83
N LYS A 32 -0.78 -26.79 -9.73
CA LYS A 32 -1.65 -26.80 -8.55
C LYS A 32 -1.63 -25.46 -7.79
N ASN A 33 -0.54 -24.69 -7.94
CA ASN A 33 -0.38 -23.34 -7.44
C ASN A 33 -0.22 -22.40 -8.64
N ASN A 34 -1.24 -21.62 -8.94
CA ASN A 34 -1.20 -20.65 -10.04
C ASN A 34 -1.27 -19.22 -9.50
N GLN A 35 -0.61 -18.95 -8.36
CA GLN A 35 -0.43 -17.60 -7.85
C GLN A 35 1.01 -17.16 -8.11
N PHE A 36 1.20 -15.98 -8.68
CA PHE A 36 2.51 -15.45 -9.04
C PHE A 36 2.62 -14.01 -8.52
N PHE A 37 3.76 -13.65 -7.93
CA PHE A 37 3.91 -12.37 -7.26
C PHE A 37 5.03 -11.55 -7.88
N TYR A 38 4.87 -10.23 -7.80
CA TYR A 38 5.82 -9.21 -8.17
C TYR A 38 6.25 -9.21 -9.63
N ASN A 39 6.95 -10.21 -10.13
CA ASN A 39 7.29 -10.38 -11.53
C ASN A 39 7.48 -11.87 -11.82
N GLY A 40 7.36 -12.27 -13.08
CA GLY A 40 7.53 -13.67 -13.42
C GLY A 40 7.04 -14.04 -14.79
N THR A 41 6.91 -15.34 -15.02
CA THR A 41 6.51 -15.91 -16.30
C THR A 41 5.45 -16.98 -16.09
N VAL A 42 4.32 -16.85 -16.79
CA VAL A 42 3.25 -17.83 -16.84
C VAL A 42 3.27 -18.53 -18.19
N ASN A 43 3.34 -19.85 -18.19
CA ASN A 43 3.34 -20.64 -19.41
C ASN A 43 2.03 -21.42 -19.54
N SER A 44 1.59 -21.67 -20.77
CA SER A 44 0.51 -22.62 -21.04
C SER A 44 0.88 -24.03 -20.56
N PRO A 45 -0.10 -24.90 -20.25
CA PRO A 45 0.15 -26.28 -19.87
C PRO A 45 1.06 -27.00 -20.87
N PHE A 46 2.01 -27.79 -20.35
CA PHE A 46 2.99 -28.56 -21.13
C PHE A 46 4.00 -27.75 -21.96
N TRP A 47 4.07 -26.42 -21.79
CA TRP A 47 5.09 -25.58 -22.43
C TRP A 47 6.52 -26.17 -22.28
N PRO A 48 7.35 -26.19 -23.35
CA PRO A 48 7.14 -25.61 -24.68
C PRO A 48 6.41 -26.53 -25.68
N TYR A 49 5.81 -27.63 -25.24
CA TYR A 49 5.00 -28.52 -26.08
C TYR A 49 3.55 -28.04 -26.19
N ASN A 50 2.78 -28.67 -27.08
CA ASN A 50 1.40 -28.28 -27.31
C ASN A 50 0.53 -28.47 -26.06
N TYR A 51 -0.37 -27.50 -25.80
CA TYR A 51 -1.30 -27.55 -24.67
C TYR A 51 -2.34 -28.67 -24.82
N ALA A 52 -2.97 -29.09 -23.71
CA ALA A 52 -3.98 -30.15 -23.74
C ALA A 52 -5.36 -29.66 -24.25
N PRO A 53 -6.13 -30.53 -24.96
CA PRO A 53 -7.52 -30.25 -25.30
C PRO A 53 -8.44 -30.24 -24.07
N ASN A 54 -9.60 -29.59 -24.16
CA ASN A 54 -10.66 -29.56 -23.13
C ASN A 54 -10.17 -29.17 -21.72
N ASN A 55 -9.34 -28.13 -21.67
CA ASN A 55 -8.66 -27.72 -20.46
C ASN A 55 -9.07 -26.30 -20.04
N LYS A 56 -9.05 -26.07 -18.73
CA LYS A 56 -9.26 -24.74 -18.15
C LYS A 56 -8.22 -24.48 -17.07
N CYS A 57 -7.27 -23.60 -17.35
CA CYS A 57 -6.30 -23.16 -16.36
C CYS A 57 -6.60 -21.73 -15.90
N LEU A 58 -6.37 -21.48 -14.62
CA LEU A 58 -6.55 -20.18 -13.99
C LEU A 58 -5.24 -19.75 -13.35
N TYR A 59 -4.80 -18.52 -13.60
CA TYR A 59 -3.61 -17.92 -13.01
C TYR A 59 -3.97 -16.61 -12.32
N PHE A 60 -3.32 -16.32 -11.21
CA PHE A 60 -3.55 -15.16 -10.37
C PHE A 60 -2.22 -14.45 -10.18
N LEU A 61 -2.14 -13.20 -10.56
CA LEU A 61 -0.96 -12.37 -10.50
C LEU A 61 -1.15 -11.30 -9.43
N ASN A 62 -0.10 -11.01 -8.68
CA ASN A 62 -0.11 -10.01 -7.62
C ASN A 62 1.11 -9.10 -7.76
N ALA A 63 0.89 -7.80 -7.88
CA ALA A 63 1.95 -6.82 -7.88
C ALA A 63 2.39 -6.47 -6.45
N LYS A 64 3.55 -5.80 -6.34
CA LYS A 64 3.99 -5.18 -5.09
C LYS A 64 2.91 -4.21 -4.57
N LEU A 65 2.87 -4.02 -3.25
CA LEU A 65 2.02 -2.99 -2.64
C LEU A 65 2.40 -1.62 -3.25
N GLY A 66 1.41 -0.87 -3.73
CA GLY A 66 1.64 0.40 -4.46
C GLY A 66 1.98 0.28 -5.96
N SER A 67 1.93 -0.93 -6.52
CA SER A 67 2.27 -1.21 -7.93
C SER A 67 1.09 -1.83 -8.71
N VAL A 68 1.12 -1.73 -10.04
CA VAL A 68 0.28 -2.51 -10.96
C VAL A 68 1.12 -3.52 -11.73
N LEU A 69 0.46 -4.38 -12.50
CA LEU A 69 1.10 -5.40 -13.32
C LEU A 69 1.15 -4.92 -14.76
N LYS A 70 2.35 -4.91 -15.34
CA LYS A 70 2.55 -4.90 -16.79
C LYS A 70 2.66 -6.32 -17.28
N ILE A 71 1.89 -6.69 -18.30
CA ILE A 71 1.77 -8.04 -18.83
C ILE A 71 2.12 -8.02 -20.32
N THR A 72 3.05 -8.87 -20.73
CA THR A 72 3.53 -9.03 -22.11
C THR A 72 3.49 -10.49 -22.53
N PHE A 73 3.51 -10.74 -23.84
CA PHE A 73 3.51 -12.09 -24.41
C PHE A 73 4.76 -12.31 -25.25
N PRO A 74 5.89 -12.74 -24.65
CA PRO A 74 7.08 -13.13 -25.41
C PRO A 74 6.81 -14.23 -26.45
N HIS A 75 5.82 -15.10 -26.19
CA HIS A 75 5.37 -16.10 -27.17
C HIS A 75 3.84 -16.27 -27.11
N TYR A 76 3.21 -16.37 -28.29
CA TYR A 76 1.78 -16.66 -28.41
C TYR A 76 1.45 -17.38 -29.70
N ASP A 77 0.93 -18.60 -29.57
CA ASP A 77 0.47 -19.46 -30.65
C ASP A 77 -0.67 -20.35 -30.13
N VAL A 78 -1.87 -19.78 -30.10
CA VAL A 78 -3.13 -20.41 -29.65
C VAL A 78 -4.09 -20.48 -30.84
N GLU A 79 -5.03 -21.44 -30.83
CA GLU A 79 -6.07 -21.53 -31.87
C GLU A 79 -7.02 -20.30 -31.82
N SER A 80 -7.05 -19.50 -32.88
CA SER A 80 -7.75 -18.20 -32.90
C SER A 80 -9.27 -18.28 -32.86
N CYS A 81 -9.88 -19.36 -33.38
CA CYS A 81 -11.33 -19.43 -33.50
C CYS A 81 -12.04 -19.73 -32.17
N CYS A 82 -11.36 -20.44 -31.28
CA CYS A 82 -12.07 -21.32 -30.35
C CYS A 82 -11.39 -21.43 -28.98
N ASP A 83 -10.06 -21.43 -28.94
CA ASP A 83 -9.30 -21.33 -27.70
C ASP A 83 -9.14 -19.86 -27.32
N ASN A 84 -9.11 -19.56 -26.01
CA ASN A 84 -8.96 -18.18 -25.56
C ASN A 84 -8.11 -18.02 -24.31
N VAL A 85 -7.42 -16.88 -24.26
CA VAL A 85 -6.76 -16.35 -23.06
C VAL A 85 -7.47 -15.06 -22.66
N THR A 86 -7.98 -15.00 -21.44
CA THR A 86 -8.68 -13.82 -20.91
C THR A 86 -7.94 -13.27 -19.70
N ILE A 87 -7.67 -11.97 -19.67
CA ILE A 87 -7.04 -11.24 -18.56
C ILE A 87 -8.09 -10.35 -17.89
N ILE A 88 -8.22 -10.46 -16.57
CA ILE A 88 -9.17 -9.72 -15.73
C ILE A 88 -8.39 -8.89 -14.69
N ASP A 89 -8.83 -7.67 -14.46
CA ASP A 89 -8.27 -6.72 -13.49
C ASP A 89 -8.83 -6.97 -12.08
N GLY A 90 -8.29 -7.97 -11.41
CA GLY A 90 -8.72 -8.31 -10.06
C GLY A 90 -8.19 -9.66 -9.57
N PRO A 91 -8.34 -9.96 -8.27
CA PRO A 91 -7.78 -11.15 -7.64
C PRO A 91 -8.56 -12.44 -7.94
N THR A 92 -9.73 -12.36 -8.59
CA THR A 92 -10.57 -13.54 -8.86
C THR A 92 -11.32 -13.42 -10.19
N MET A 93 -11.75 -14.55 -10.76
CA MET A 93 -12.65 -14.64 -11.92
C MET A 93 -14.11 -14.34 -11.56
N SER A 94 -14.38 -13.11 -11.07
CA SER A 94 -15.72 -12.65 -10.70
C SER A 94 -16.25 -11.63 -11.70
N PRO A 95 -17.56 -11.66 -12.06
CA PRO A 95 -18.14 -10.70 -13.00
C PRO A 95 -18.13 -9.24 -12.51
N LYS A 96 -17.72 -8.99 -11.26
CA LYS A 96 -17.57 -7.64 -10.68
C LYS A 96 -16.27 -6.94 -11.08
N TYR A 97 -15.34 -7.63 -11.72
CA TYR A 97 -14.04 -7.11 -12.14
C TYR A 97 -13.99 -6.92 -13.65
N ASP A 98 -13.26 -5.90 -14.10
CA ASP A 98 -13.18 -5.54 -15.51
C ASP A 98 -12.30 -6.52 -16.31
N VAL A 99 -12.76 -6.90 -17.50
CA VAL A 99 -11.97 -7.70 -18.44
C VAL A 99 -11.04 -6.76 -19.21
N ILE A 100 -9.73 -6.93 -19.03
CA ILE A 100 -8.72 -6.14 -19.74
C ILE A 100 -8.69 -6.53 -21.22
N VAL A 101 -8.65 -7.85 -21.47
CA VAL A 101 -8.64 -8.39 -22.84
C VAL A 101 -9.07 -9.85 -22.85
N GLN A 102 -9.74 -10.27 -23.91
CA GLN A 102 -9.88 -11.66 -24.32
C GLN A 102 -9.23 -11.82 -25.69
N ILE A 103 -8.33 -12.80 -25.82
CA ILE A 103 -7.56 -13.09 -27.04
C ILE A 103 -7.99 -14.46 -27.54
N GLY A 104 -8.41 -14.57 -28.80
CA GLY A 104 -8.99 -15.80 -29.36
C GLY A 104 -10.46 -16.00 -28.99
N GLY A 105 -11.01 -17.18 -29.28
CA GLY A 105 -12.40 -17.56 -28.96
C GLY A 105 -13.47 -16.67 -29.61
N GLY A 106 -13.22 -16.13 -30.80
CA GLY A 106 -14.18 -15.29 -31.53
C GLY A 106 -14.28 -13.84 -31.04
N SER A 107 -13.40 -13.38 -30.15
CA SER A 107 -13.34 -12.01 -29.62
C SER A 107 -12.94 -10.92 -30.65
N GLY A 108 -12.43 -11.32 -31.82
CA GLY A 108 -11.88 -10.41 -32.83
C GLY A 108 -10.43 -9.97 -32.57
N VAL A 109 -9.85 -10.31 -31.41
CA VAL A 109 -8.44 -10.06 -31.06
C VAL A 109 -7.66 -11.37 -31.16
N ASN A 110 -6.77 -11.50 -32.15
CA ASN A 110 -6.04 -12.75 -32.41
C ASN A 110 -4.53 -12.66 -32.09
N THR A 111 -4.05 -11.47 -31.74
CA THR A 111 -2.63 -11.20 -31.43
C THR A 111 -2.53 -10.40 -30.12
N PRO A 112 -1.71 -10.83 -29.15
CA PRO A 112 -1.53 -10.10 -27.89
C PRO A 112 -0.74 -8.79 -28.07
N GLY A 113 -1.05 -7.82 -27.22
CA GLY A 113 -0.29 -6.58 -27.03
C GLY A 113 0.42 -6.55 -25.66
N VAL A 114 0.71 -5.34 -25.19
CA VAL A 114 1.14 -5.08 -23.81
C VAL A 114 -0.05 -4.57 -23.01
N TYR A 115 -0.29 -5.13 -21.84
CA TYR A 115 -1.44 -4.83 -21.00
C TYR A 115 -1.01 -4.37 -19.62
N TYR A 116 -1.83 -3.52 -18.99
CA TYR A 116 -1.60 -3.03 -17.64
C TYR A 116 -2.87 -3.25 -16.80
N THR A 117 -2.71 -3.61 -15.53
CA THR A 117 -3.81 -3.59 -14.56
C THR A 117 -3.99 -2.19 -13.97
N THR A 118 -5.17 -1.89 -13.43
CA THR A 118 -5.46 -0.70 -12.60
C THR A 118 -5.37 -1.01 -11.12
N THR A 119 -5.51 -2.28 -10.75
CA THR A 119 -5.28 -2.78 -9.40
C THR A 119 -3.94 -3.51 -9.30
N ARG A 120 -3.49 -3.82 -8.09
CA ARG A 120 -2.33 -4.70 -7.87
C ARG A 120 -2.58 -6.17 -8.24
N TYR A 121 -3.74 -6.52 -8.78
CA TYR A 121 -4.11 -7.91 -9.05
C TYR A 121 -4.46 -8.09 -10.53
N ALA A 122 -4.03 -9.21 -11.11
CA ALA A 122 -4.61 -9.71 -12.35
C ALA A 122 -5.04 -11.14 -12.14
N SER A 123 -6.05 -11.60 -12.86
CA SER A 123 -6.19 -13.04 -13.05
C SER A 123 -6.48 -13.40 -14.50
N ILE A 124 -5.91 -14.53 -14.91
CA ILE A 124 -5.80 -14.98 -16.28
C ILE A 124 -6.52 -16.32 -16.38
N SER A 125 -7.41 -16.47 -17.34
CA SER A 125 -7.99 -17.77 -17.67
C SER A 125 -7.56 -18.21 -19.06
N PHE A 126 -7.20 -19.47 -19.19
CA PHE A 126 -6.92 -20.12 -20.47
C PHE A 126 -7.89 -21.26 -20.67
N TYR A 127 -8.68 -21.19 -21.73
CA TYR A 127 -9.69 -22.18 -22.08
C TYR A 127 -9.36 -22.80 -23.43
N THR A 128 -9.38 -24.14 -23.50
CA THR A 128 -9.15 -24.90 -24.73
C THR A 128 -10.33 -25.78 -25.07
N ASN A 129 -10.61 -25.89 -26.36
CA ASN A 129 -11.64 -26.74 -26.93
C ASN A 129 -11.10 -28.19 -27.17
N PRO A 130 -11.90 -29.10 -27.75
CA PRO A 130 -11.45 -30.46 -28.06
C PRO A 130 -10.49 -30.58 -29.26
N THR A 131 -10.32 -29.57 -30.10
CA THR A 131 -9.75 -29.70 -31.46
C THR A 131 -8.63 -28.71 -31.73
N ILE A 132 -7.52 -29.15 -32.34
CA ILE A 132 -6.35 -28.31 -32.70
C ILE A 132 -5.65 -27.73 -31.46
N GLN A 133 -4.50 -28.31 -31.12
CA GLN A 133 -3.64 -27.81 -30.06
C GLN A 133 -2.36 -27.26 -30.68
N LYS A 134 -1.91 -26.13 -30.17
CA LYS A 134 -0.72 -25.42 -30.64
C LYS A 134 0.30 -25.26 -29.52
N SER A 135 1.43 -24.61 -29.82
CA SER A 135 2.53 -24.45 -28.87
C SER A 135 2.17 -23.61 -27.63
N GLY A 136 1.08 -22.84 -27.68
CA GLY A 136 0.51 -22.16 -26.52
C GLY A 136 1.09 -20.78 -26.31
N PHE A 137 1.35 -20.40 -25.06
CA PHE A 137 1.83 -19.05 -24.74
C PHE A 137 2.87 -19.04 -23.64
N GLN A 138 3.68 -17.98 -23.68
CA GLN A 138 4.48 -17.51 -22.56
C GLN A 138 4.05 -16.07 -22.29
N ILE A 139 3.56 -15.83 -21.07
CA ILE A 139 3.23 -14.51 -20.54
C ILE A 139 4.35 -14.12 -19.60
N GLN A 140 4.88 -12.92 -19.76
CA GLN A 140 5.78 -12.31 -18.80
C GLN A 140 5.04 -11.16 -18.12
N PHE A 141 5.18 -11.06 -16.80
CA PHE A 141 4.58 -9.98 -16.04
C PHE A 141 5.61 -9.36 -15.10
N GLU A 142 5.46 -8.07 -14.82
CA GLU A 142 6.29 -7.36 -13.86
C GLU A 142 5.47 -6.32 -13.10
N SER A 143 5.81 -6.14 -11.83
CA SER A 143 5.31 -5.07 -10.98
C SER A 143 5.96 -3.81 -11.49
N VAL A 144 5.12 -3.00 -12.09
CA VAL A 144 5.48 -1.64 -12.40
C VAL A 144 4.87 -0.83 -11.28
N ASN A 145 5.72 -0.17 -10.49
CA ASN A 145 5.23 0.81 -9.53
C ASN A 145 4.21 1.69 -10.24
N THR A 146 3.02 1.78 -9.67
CA THR A 146 2.07 2.83 -10.05
C THR A 146 2.54 4.12 -9.40
N ALA A 147 3.76 4.51 -9.74
CA ALA A 147 3.84 5.80 -10.34
C ALA A 147 3.03 5.70 -11.64
N SER A 148 1.72 6.03 -11.58
CA SER A 148 1.14 6.70 -12.74
C SER A 148 2.19 7.70 -13.25
N PRO A 149 2.36 7.93 -14.56
CA PRO A 149 3.14 9.08 -15.01
C PRO A 149 2.67 10.39 -14.34
N CYS A 150 1.48 10.39 -13.71
CA CYS A 150 0.92 11.46 -12.89
C CYS A 150 1.19 11.37 -11.37
N ASN A 151 1.81 10.32 -10.84
CA ASN A 151 2.10 10.21 -9.40
C ASN A 151 3.56 10.56 -9.16
N ARG A 152 3.78 11.72 -8.54
CA ARG A 152 5.10 12.26 -8.21
C ARG A 152 5.01 12.93 -6.85
N ASP A 153 6.10 12.86 -6.10
CA ASP A 153 6.29 13.80 -5.01
C ASP A 153 7.14 14.94 -5.57
N ILE A 154 6.63 16.17 -5.55
CA ILE A 154 7.34 17.35 -6.02
C ILE A 154 7.73 18.16 -4.80
N PHE A 155 9.04 18.31 -4.57
CA PHE A 155 9.57 19.19 -3.53
C PHE A 155 10.00 20.51 -4.15
N LEU A 156 9.25 21.58 -3.87
CA LEU A 156 9.53 22.93 -4.34
C LEU A 156 10.40 23.67 -3.34
N VAL A 157 11.64 23.95 -3.73
CA VAL A 157 12.57 24.76 -2.94
C VAL A 157 12.55 26.19 -3.47
N ILE A 158 11.84 27.06 -2.76
CA ILE A 158 11.67 28.47 -3.10
C ILE A 158 12.79 29.26 -2.44
N ASN A 159 13.71 29.77 -3.26
CA ASN A 159 14.81 30.62 -2.80
C ASN A 159 14.40 32.11 -2.79
N ALA A 160 14.27 32.69 -1.60
CA ALA A 160 14.03 34.12 -1.41
C ALA A 160 15.32 34.94 -1.20
N MET A 161 16.47 34.28 -1.09
CA MET A 161 17.78 34.90 -0.80
C MET A 161 18.44 35.56 -2.00
N SER A 162 17.91 35.40 -3.21
CA SER A 162 18.63 35.78 -4.43
C SER A 162 17.80 36.44 -5.53
N THR A 163 16.55 36.81 -5.25
CA THR A 163 15.70 37.42 -6.28
C THR A 163 16.30 38.74 -6.72
N LEU A 164 16.97 38.75 -7.89
CA LEU A 164 17.71 39.85 -8.51
C LEU A 164 17.03 41.23 -8.26
N GLY A 165 17.33 41.81 -7.10
CA GLY A 165 17.09 43.18 -6.68
C GLY A 165 15.70 43.62 -6.18
N SER A 166 14.63 42.82 -6.10
CA SER A 166 13.35 43.35 -5.59
C SER A 166 12.32 42.34 -5.08
N GLN A 167 11.54 42.77 -4.09
CA GLN A 167 10.33 42.09 -3.60
C GLN A 167 9.33 41.80 -4.73
N GLN A 168 9.32 42.65 -5.77
CA GLN A 168 8.48 42.46 -6.94
C GLN A 168 8.86 41.22 -7.75
N ASN A 169 10.16 40.90 -7.88
CA ASN A 169 10.61 39.69 -8.58
C ASN A 169 10.30 38.42 -7.79
N PHE A 170 10.41 38.48 -6.45
CA PHE A 170 9.95 37.40 -5.58
C PHE A 170 8.44 37.14 -5.71
N ILE A 171 7.61 38.20 -5.75
CA ILE A 171 6.17 38.06 -5.97
C ILE A 171 5.88 37.44 -7.35
N LYS A 172 6.62 37.81 -8.40
CA LYS A 172 6.48 37.19 -9.73
C LYS A 172 6.79 35.70 -9.72
N GLN A 173 7.80 35.27 -8.95
CA GLN A 173 8.13 33.86 -8.76
C GLN A 173 7.00 33.10 -8.05
N LEU A 174 6.46 33.65 -6.96
CA LEU A 174 5.34 33.05 -6.23
C LEU A 174 4.08 32.98 -7.10
N ASP A 175 3.74 34.04 -7.83
CA ASP A 175 2.61 34.08 -8.78
C ASP A 175 2.77 33.03 -9.88
N PHE A 176 3.97 32.90 -10.45
CA PHE A 176 4.27 31.87 -11.43
C PHE A 176 4.04 30.46 -10.88
N ILE A 177 4.58 30.15 -9.68
CA ILE A 177 4.40 28.84 -9.05
C ILE A 177 2.91 28.57 -8.80
N ALA A 178 2.22 29.51 -8.14
CA ALA A 178 0.85 29.34 -7.66
C ALA A 178 -0.21 29.34 -8.76
N ASN A 179 -0.03 30.16 -9.81
CA ASN A 179 -1.06 30.46 -10.80
C ASN A 179 -0.75 29.95 -12.21
N LYS A 180 0.47 29.48 -12.48
CA LYS A 180 0.88 28.97 -13.81
C LYS A 180 1.42 27.56 -13.74
N LEU A 181 2.34 27.30 -12.82
CA LEU A 181 3.05 26.02 -12.75
C LEU A 181 2.20 24.95 -12.09
N THR A 182 1.80 25.15 -10.83
CA THR A 182 1.07 24.12 -10.07
C THR A 182 -0.31 23.81 -10.63
N PRO A 183 -1.10 24.75 -11.20
CA PRO A 183 -2.38 24.40 -11.84
C PRO A 183 -2.23 23.52 -13.08
N SER A 184 -1.03 23.40 -13.67
CA SER A 184 -0.75 22.47 -14.76
C SER A 184 -0.53 21.03 -14.29
N TRP A 185 -0.52 20.81 -12.96
CA TRP A 185 -0.34 19.51 -12.32
C TRP A 185 -1.66 18.98 -11.79
N ASP A 186 -1.86 17.67 -11.86
CA ASP A 186 -3.02 16.99 -11.27
C ASP A 186 -2.71 16.63 -9.80
N VAL A 187 -2.69 17.66 -8.93
CA VAL A 187 -2.32 17.53 -7.51
C VAL A 187 -3.40 16.79 -6.71
N GLY A 188 -2.97 15.79 -5.94
CA GLY A 188 -3.84 14.88 -5.18
C GLY A 188 -3.05 13.86 -4.37
N MET A 189 -3.66 13.32 -3.30
CA MET A 189 -3.03 12.36 -2.38
C MET A 189 -2.54 11.08 -3.05
N GLU A 190 -3.27 10.59 -4.06
CA GLU A 190 -2.89 9.44 -4.89
C GLU A 190 -2.33 9.87 -6.26
N LYS A 191 -1.96 11.15 -6.40
CA LYS A 191 -1.50 11.79 -7.64
C LYS A 191 -0.18 12.53 -7.40
N ILE A 192 -0.06 13.79 -7.81
CA ILE A 192 1.09 14.66 -7.48
C ILE A 192 0.89 15.18 -6.06
N ARG A 193 1.82 14.88 -5.15
CA ARG A 193 1.91 15.56 -3.85
C ARG A 193 2.97 16.65 -3.97
N VAL A 194 2.67 17.84 -3.46
CA VAL A 194 3.61 18.96 -3.48
C VAL A 194 4.04 19.24 -2.06
N MET A 195 5.34 19.29 -1.83
CA MET A 195 5.96 19.79 -0.60
C MET A 195 6.64 21.10 -0.93
N ILE A 196 6.65 22.05 -0.01
CA ILE A 196 7.23 23.37 -0.26
C ILE A 196 8.14 23.76 0.89
N SER A 197 9.32 24.26 0.55
CA SER A 197 10.26 24.86 1.49
C SER A 197 10.65 26.25 1.02
N LEU A 198 10.49 27.24 1.89
CA LEU A 198 10.95 28.61 1.68
C LEU A 198 12.27 28.85 2.43
N GLN A 199 13.31 29.22 1.68
CA GLN A 199 14.60 29.59 2.24
C GLN A 199 14.84 31.09 2.13
N ASN A 200 15.10 31.75 3.27
CA ASN A 200 15.23 33.22 3.36
C ASN A 200 16.51 33.72 4.05
N GLY A 201 17.45 32.85 4.43
CA GLY A 201 18.69 33.20 5.13
C GLY A 201 19.85 32.22 4.83
N PRO A 202 21.12 32.67 4.92
CA PRO A 202 22.31 31.90 4.52
C PRO A 202 22.63 30.72 5.48
N ASP A 203 22.33 30.87 6.77
CA ASP A 203 22.65 29.89 7.82
C ASP A 203 21.40 29.24 8.46
N ASP A 204 20.19 29.54 7.96
CA ASP A 204 18.95 29.20 8.66
C ASP A 204 18.30 27.94 8.09
N THR A 205 17.73 27.12 8.99
CA THR A 205 16.71 26.12 8.67
C THR A 205 15.60 26.73 7.81
N PRO A 206 14.89 25.96 6.95
CA PRO A 206 13.77 26.46 6.18
C PRO A 206 12.88 27.38 7.02
N SER A 207 12.75 28.63 6.58
CA SER A 207 12.01 29.67 7.33
C SER A 207 10.52 29.37 7.42
N TRP A 208 10.05 28.55 6.50
CA TRP A 208 8.70 28.04 6.40
C TRP A 208 8.73 26.79 5.53
N SER A 209 8.01 25.75 5.92
CA SER A 209 7.79 24.57 5.10
C SER A 209 6.35 24.10 5.27
N ALA A 210 5.79 23.51 4.21
CA ALA A 210 4.55 22.76 4.31
C ALA A 210 4.68 21.42 3.60
N ASP A 211 4.08 20.45 4.26
CA ASP A 211 4.12 19.05 3.91
C ASP A 211 2.83 18.62 3.20
N GLN A 212 2.97 17.73 2.22
CA GLN A 212 1.88 17.00 1.58
C GLN A 212 0.65 17.82 1.14
N LEU A 213 0.86 18.83 0.31
CA LEU A 213 -0.22 19.66 -0.20
C LEU A 213 -1.10 18.87 -1.18
N ALA A 214 -2.31 18.56 -0.72
CA ALA A 214 -3.21 17.57 -1.34
C ALA A 214 -4.06 18.11 -2.51
N THR A 215 -4.04 19.42 -2.80
CA THR A 215 -4.78 20.01 -3.92
C THR A 215 -4.09 21.25 -4.48
N ASN A 216 -4.32 21.55 -5.78
CA ASN A 216 -3.83 22.79 -6.40
C ASN A 216 -4.25 24.05 -5.63
N LYS A 217 -5.44 24.05 -5.04
CA LYS A 217 -5.94 25.20 -4.28
C LYS A 217 -5.09 25.46 -3.02
N ILE A 218 -4.68 24.40 -2.33
CA ILE A 218 -3.83 24.50 -1.13
C ILE A 218 -2.43 24.96 -1.54
N VAL A 219 -1.86 24.35 -2.58
CA VAL A 219 -0.57 24.77 -3.13
C VAL A 219 -0.59 26.27 -3.49
N THR A 220 -1.64 26.73 -4.17
CA THR A 220 -1.83 28.15 -4.50
C THR A 220 -1.95 29.02 -3.25
N SER A 221 -2.72 28.62 -2.23
CA SER A 221 -2.89 29.42 -1.01
C SER A 221 -1.61 29.52 -0.19
N GLU A 222 -0.87 28.42 -0.04
CA GLU A 222 0.40 28.41 0.68
C GLU A 222 1.46 29.28 -0.02
N VAL A 223 1.63 29.09 -1.32
CA VAL A 223 2.60 29.87 -2.12
C VAL A 223 2.27 31.36 -2.11
N LEU A 224 1.00 31.73 -2.30
CA LEU A 224 0.61 33.14 -2.26
C LEU A 224 0.64 33.71 -0.83
N GLY A 225 0.43 32.89 0.19
CA GLY A 225 0.54 33.28 1.60
C GLY A 225 1.94 33.79 1.97
N MET A 226 2.99 33.23 1.34
CA MET A 226 4.38 33.67 1.54
C MET A 226 4.65 35.11 1.09
N SER A 227 3.80 35.68 0.23
CA SER A 227 3.95 37.07 -0.22
C SER A 227 3.76 38.11 0.90
N ASN A 228 3.08 37.72 1.99
CA ASN A 228 2.81 38.56 3.16
C ASN A 228 3.84 38.41 4.30
N LEU A 229 4.87 37.58 4.11
CA LEU A 229 5.96 37.43 5.09
C LEU A 229 6.77 38.73 5.14
N SER A 230 6.37 39.61 6.07
CA SER A 230 6.88 40.97 6.28
C SER A 230 8.37 41.05 6.65
N ASN A 231 9.03 39.91 6.88
CA ASN A 231 10.40 39.78 7.35
C ASN A 231 11.35 39.04 6.38
N VAL A 232 11.00 38.88 5.09
CA VAL A 232 11.98 38.39 4.10
C VAL A 232 13.04 39.48 3.92
N THR A 233 14.08 39.42 4.77
CA THR A 233 15.26 40.26 4.65
C THR A 233 16.00 39.74 3.42
N MET A 234 15.78 40.37 2.26
CA MET A 234 16.46 40.00 1.02
C MET A 234 17.97 40.15 1.23
N ASN A 235 18.63 39.03 1.57
CA ASN A 235 20.07 38.98 1.60
C ASN A 235 20.57 39.09 0.16
N THR A 236 21.70 39.78 -0.03
CA THR A 236 22.30 39.99 -1.37
C THR A 236 23.54 39.13 -1.58
N LYS A 237 23.94 38.38 -0.55
CA LYS A 237 24.91 37.31 -0.63
C LYS A 237 24.13 36.01 -0.42
N GLY A 238 23.51 35.49 -1.47
CA GLY A 238 22.91 34.17 -1.33
C GLY A 238 24.00 33.14 -1.15
N ASP A 239 23.65 32.07 -0.46
CA ASP A 239 24.52 30.95 -0.15
C ASP A 239 23.98 29.75 -0.94
N LEU A 240 24.71 29.35 -1.99
CA LEU A 240 24.25 28.26 -2.85
C LEU A 240 24.44 26.92 -2.13
N GLU A 241 25.50 26.79 -1.34
CA GLU A 241 25.72 25.68 -0.44
C GLU A 241 24.55 25.54 0.54
N GLY A 242 24.21 26.60 1.28
CA GLY A 242 23.09 26.61 2.23
C GLY A 242 21.78 26.16 1.60
N LEU A 243 21.51 26.58 0.35
CA LEU A 243 20.32 26.15 -0.40
C LEU A 243 20.24 24.63 -0.56
N PHE A 244 21.33 23.99 -0.99
CA PHE A 244 21.38 22.55 -1.24
C PHE A 244 21.53 21.74 0.04
N ARG A 245 22.33 22.22 1.02
CA ARG A 245 22.47 21.62 2.35
C ARG A 245 21.12 21.52 3.04
N ASN A 246 20.42 22.65 3.18
CA ASN A 246 19.11 22.70 3.84
C ASN A 246 18.08 21.82 3.13
N SER A 247 18.12 21.78 1.79
CA SER A 247 17.26 20.89 1.02
C SER A 247 17.53 19.42 1.34
N PHE A 248 18.80 19.02 1.38
CA PHE A 248 19.21 17.65 1.70
C PHE A 248 18.88 17.27 3.15
N GLU A 249 19.21 18.12 4.11
CA GLU A 249 18.93 17.90 5.53
C GLU A 249 17.44 17.79 5.80
N TRP A 250 16.63 18.70 5.24
CA TRP A 250 15.18 18.62 5.35
C TRP A 250 14.65 17.32 4.76
N MET A 251 15.14 16.91 3.59
CA MET A 251 14.77 15.63 2.98
C MET A 251 15.17 14.43 3.85
N GLN A 252 16.28 14.48 4.59
CA GLN A 252 16.71 13.42 5.52
C GLN A 252 15.87 13.37 6.81
N THR A 253 15.53 14.52 7.38
CA THR A 253 14.72 14.61 8.60
C THR A 253 13.26 14.29 8.35
N SER A 254 12.70 14.74 7.22
CA SER A 254 11.33 14.44 6.78
C SER A 254 11.21 13.06 6.12
N TYR A 255 12.34 12.42 5.75
CA TYR A 255 12.36 11.05 5.21
C TYR A 255 11.79 10.02 6.18
N GLN A 256 11.82 10.30 7.49
CA GLN A 256 11.33 9.38 8.51
C GLN A 256 9.80 9.22 8.50
N LEU A 257 9.03 10.05 7.75
CA LEU A 257 7.57 9.95 7.77
C LEU A 257 6.80 10.13 6.44
N GLU A 258 7.35 10.68 5.34
CA GLU A 258 6.43 11.28 4.33
C GLU A 258 6.66 11.10 2.82
N PHE A 259 7.81 10.64 2.31
CA PHE A 259 7.94 10.31 0.88
C PHE A 259 7.33 8.94 0.56
N ARG A 260 6.62 8.81 -0.57
CA ARG A 260 6.01 7.55 -0.96
C ARG A 260 7.07 6.59 -1.49
N ASP A 261 7.26 5.47 -0.80
CA ASP A 261 8.15 4.39 -1.25
C ASP A 261 7.88 4.00 -2.70
N GLY A 262 8.93 4.02 -3.53
CA GLY A 262 8.86 3.65 -4.95
C GLY A 262 8.19 4.67 -5.88
N ILE A 263 7.82 5.86 -5.38
CA ILE A 263 7.38 7.00 -6.20
C ILE A 263 8.56 7.93 -6.48
N GLU A 264 8.69 8.36 -7.73
CA GLU A 264 9.73 9.32 -8.12
C GLU A 264 9.50 10.68 -7.46
N THR A 265 10.53 11.17 -6.80
CA THR A 265 10.57 12.49 -6.16
C THR A 265 11.32 13.46 -7.04
N VAL A 266 10.67 14.56 -7.42
CA VAL A 266 11.26 15.64 -8.23
C VAL A 266 11.48 16.85 -7.34
N VAL A 267 12.74 17.18 -7.10
CA VAL A 267 13.15 18.37 -6.36
C VAL A 267 13.34 19.52 -7.35
N ILE A 268 12.48 20.52 -7.30
CA ILE A 268 12.59 21.72 -8.14
C ILE A 268 13.23 22.83 -7.32
N ILE A 269 14.46 23.19 -7.68
CA ILE A 269 15.25 24.22 -6.98
C ILE A 269 15.30 25.47 -7.84
N PHE A 270 14.77 26.57 -7.29
CA PHE A 270 14.80 27.88 -7.94
C PHE A 270 16.10 28.61 -7.53
N VAL A 271 16.88 29.06 -8.52
CA VAL A 271 18.16 29.75 -8.29
C VAL A 271 18.17 31.08 -9.06
N ALA A 272 18.51 32.19 -8.41
CA ALA A 272 18.56 33.49 -9.07
C ALA A 272 19.94 34.18 -8.97
N GLN A 273 20.99 33.41 -8.67
CA GLN A 273 22.35 33.93 -8.55
C GLN A 273 23.44 32.90 -8.88
N ASN A 274 24.67 33.39 -9.06
CA ASN A 274 25.87 32.56 -9.15
C ASN A 274 26.43 32.23 -7.76
N PRO A 275 27.27 31.20 -7.64
CA PRO A 275 28.06 30.94 -6.44
C PRO A 275 28.87 32.19 -6.04
N VAL A 276 28.99 32.43 -4.74
CA VAL A 276 29.78 33.53 -4.17
C VAL A 276 31.26 33.36 -4.48
N ASP A 277 31.75 32.13 -4.37
CA ASP A 277 33.10 31.73 -4.72
C ASP A 277 33.14 30.25 -5.16
N ASP A 278 34.35 29.73 -5.37
CA ASP A 278 34.52 28.34 -5.80
C ASP A 278 34.13 27.33 -4.72
N ASN A 279 34.31 27.67 -3.44
CA ASN A 279 34.01 26.79 -2.32
C ASN A 279 32.50 26.58 -2.19
N ASP A 280 31.75 27.68 -2.22
CA ASP A 280 30.28 27.70 -2.23
C ASP A 280 29.72 26.78 -3.34
N PHE A 281 30.31 26.82 -4.53
CA PHE A 281 29.91 25.91 -5.60
C PHE A 281 30.24 24.43 -5.34
N TYR A 282 31.45 24.13 -4.87
CA TYR A 282 31.89 22.74 -4.69
C TYR A 282 31.11 22.04 -3.58
N GLU A 283 30.79 22.76 -2.50
CA GLU A 283 29.98 22.22 -1.41
C GLU A 283 28.51 22.08 -1.85
N ALA A 284 27.94 23.05 -2.59
CA ALA A 284 26.63 22.88 -3.23
C ALA A 284 26.59 21.66 -4.18
N LEU A 285 27.67 21.40 -4.91
CA LEU A 285 27.82 20.24 -5.78
C LEU A 285 27.85 18.93 -4.98
N GLU A 286 28.51 18.91 -3.82
CA GLU A 286 28.52 17.75 -2.92
C GLU A 286 27.11 17.43 -2.41
N TYR A 287 26.38 18.42 -1.88
CA TYR A 287 25.00 18.20 -1.44
C TYR A 287 24.06 17.83 -2.59
N SER A 288 24.23 18.45 -3.76
CA SER A 288 23.53 18.06 -4.99
C SER A 288 23.76 16.57 -5.34
N GLN A 289 24.99 16.07 -5.21
CA GLN A 289 25.30 14.65 -5.41
C GLN A 289 24.64 13.76 -4.34
N ASN A 290 24.63 14.19 -3.08
CA ASN A 290 23.97 13.46 -2.00
C ASN A 290 22.46 13.32 -2.25
N ILE A 291 21.80 14.39 -2.72
CA ILE A 291 20.39 14.36 -3.13
C ILE A 291 20.18 13.39 -4.31
N LYS A 292 21.04 13.42 -5.33
CA LYS A 292 20.94 12.52 -6.50
C LYS A 292 21.19 11.05 -6.16
N ASN A 293 21.90 10.77 -5.06
CA ASN A 293 22.17 9.42 -4.59
C ASN A 293 21.00 8.83 -3.78
N LEU A 294 19.99 9.64 -3.42
CA LEU A 294 18.75 9.15 -2.82
C LEU A 294 17.94 8.35 -3.84
N GLU A 295 17.28 7.29 -3.36
CA GLU A 295 16.52 6.40 -4.24
C GLU A 295 15.35 7.17 -4.90
N ASN A 296 15.24 7.07 -6.23
CA ASN A 296 14.17 7.66 -7.02
C ASN A 296 14.05 9.21 -6.95
N VAL A 297 15.14 9.93 -6.66
CA VAL A 297 15.15 11.41 -6.60
C VAL A 297 15.78 12.06 -7.84
N LYS A 298 15.15 13.12 -8.37
CA LYS A 298 15.67 13.94 -9.49
C LYS A 298 15.68 15.42 -9.13
N ILE A 299 16.77 16.12 -9.44
CA ILE A 299 16.86 17.58 -9.30
C ILE A 299 16.56 18.26 -10.64
N VAL A 300 15.52 19.08 -10.67
CA VAL A 300 15.25 20.06 -11.74
C VAL A 300 15.73 21.42 -11.24
N LEU A 301 16.68 22.01 -11.94
CA LEU A 301 17.22 23.32 -11.59
C LEU A 301 16.56 24.37 -12.47
N PHE A 302 15.97 25.41 -11.85
CA PHE A 302 15.41 26.53 -12.59
C PHE A 302 16.12 27.84 -12.23
N GLY A 303 16.94 28.33 -13.15
CA GLY A 303 17.80 29.49 -13.00
C GLY A 303 17.21 30.77 -13.59
N PHE A 304 17.28 31.90 -12.89
CA PHE A 304 16.84 33.21 -13.39
C PHE A 304 17.93 34.27 -13.31
N GLY A 305 18.18 34.93 -14.43
CA GLY A 305 19.07 36.08 -14.50
C GLY A 305 19.98 36.06 -15.71
N ALA A 306 20.12 37.22 -16.34
CA ALA A 306 20.94 37.40 -17.54
C ALA A 306 22.44 37.05 -17.35
N ASN A 307 22.94 37.10 -16.11
CA ASN A 307 24.37 36.92 -15.80
C ASN A 307 24.68 35.58 -15.11
N LEU A 308 23.78 34.60 -15.15
CA LEU A 308 24.03 33.28 -14.56
C LEU A 308 25.10 32.49 -15.33
N ASP A 309 26.01 31.84 -14.61
CA ASP A 309 26.95 30.86 -15.15
C ASP A 309 26.20 29.54 -15.39
N LYS A 310 25.50 29.50 -16.52
CA LYS A 310 24.65 28.38 -16.93
C LYS A 310 25.44 27.07 -16.98
N SER A 311 26.69 27.09 -17.43
CA SER A 311 27.54 25.89 -17.54
C SER A 311 27.89 25.31 -16.17
N ARG A 312 28.15 26.17 -15.19
CA ARG A 312 28.50 25.75 -13.84
C ARG A 312 27.26 25.28 -13.07
N LEU A 313 26.18 26.06 -13.13
CA LEU A 313 24.92 25.73 -12.45
C LEU A 313 24.26 24.46 -12.99
N SER A 314 24.34 24.18 -14.30
CA SER A 314 23.80 22.93 -14.88
C SER A 314 24.36 21.65 -14.27
N GLN A 315 25.54 21.68 -13.64
CA GLN A 315 26.13 20.52 -12.96
C GLN A 315 25.38 20.14 -11.67
N LEU A 316 24.60 21.07 -11.11
CA LEU A 316 23.79 20.85 -9.90
C LEU A 316 22.46 20.14 -10.18
N ALA A 317 21.99 20.12 -11.43
CA ALA A 317 20.80 19.37 -11.83
C ALA A 317 21.08 17.87 -11.97
N TYR A 318 20.04 17.03 -12.04
CA TYR A 318 20.18 15.57 -12.22
C TYR A 318 21.06 15.22 -13.44
N SER A 319 20.80 15.90 -14.55
CA SER A 319 21.67 16.00 -15.72
C SER A 319 21.51 17.39 -16.36
N PRO A 320 22.46 17.86 -17.20
CA PRO A 320 22.46 19.23 -17.70
C PRO A 320 21.17 19.67 -18.40
N GLU A 321 20.42 18.74 -19.00
CA GLU A 321 19.13 18.98 -19.65
C GLU A 321 17.97 19.28 -18.67
N TYR A 322 18.12 18.97 -17.39
CA TYR A 322 17.16 19.32 -16.33
C TYR A 322 17.45 20.70 -15.71
N ALA A 323 18.42 21.44 -16.26
CA ALA A 323 18.70 22.83 -15.89
C ALA A 323 18.08 23.78 -16.92
N ILE A 324 17.04 24.49 -16.51
CA ILE A 324 16.30 25.44 -17.34
C ILE A 324 16.71 26.85 -16.90
N PHE A 325 16.95 27.75 -17.84
CA PHE A 325 17.37 29.13 -17.53
C PHE A 325 16.48 30.16 -18.23
N SER A 326 16.09 31.19 -17.50
CA SER A 326 15.47 32.41 -18.04
C SER A 326 16.34 33.63 -17.75
N ASP A 327 16.41 34.57 -18.68
CA ASP A 327 17.16 35.81 -18.48
C ASP A 327 16.33 36.86 -17.70
N SER A 328 14.99 36.69 -17.63
CA SER A 328 14.05 37.60 -16.94
C SER A 328 12.95 36.86 -16.17
N PHE A 329 12.48 37.48 -15.07
CA PHE A 329 11.30 37.05 -14.32
C PHE A 329 9.98 37.36 -15.05
N ASP A 330 10.00 38.21 -16.08
CA ASP A 330 8.81 38.49 -16.89
C ASP A 330 8.48 37.35 -17.88
N ASP A 331 9.48 36.51 -18.20
CA ASP A 331 9.35 35.42 -19.17
C ASP A 331 8.95 34.09 -18.54
N LEU A 332 8.74 34.03 -17.22
CA LEU A 332 8.49 32.80 -16.46
C LEU A 332 7.38 31.92 -17.06
N ALA A 333 6.28 32.53 -17.49
CA ALA A 333 5.14 31.82 -18.06
C ALA A 333 5.48 31.03 -19.34
N ASN A 334 6.54 31.41 -20.07
CA ASN A 334 6.96 30.73 -21.31
C ASN A 334 7.66 29.39 -21.05
N PHE A 335 7.98 29.09 -19.79
CA PHE A 335 8.75 27.90 -19.41
C PHE A 335 7.90 26.79 -18.77
N VAL A 336 6.58 26.96 -18.62
CA VAL A 336 5.69 25.94 -18.03
C VAL A 336 5.84 24.60 -18.74
N ASP A 337 5.80 24.59 -20.07
CA ASP A 337 5.94 23.34 -20.84
C ASP A 337 7.32 22.71 -20.71
N GLN A 338 8.39 23.51 -20.61
CA GLN A 338 9.75 23.01 -20.42
C GLN A 338 9.92 22.38 -19.04
N ILE A 339 9.37 23.02 -17.99
CA ILE A 339 9.39 22.47 -16.63
C ILE A 339 8.54 21.21 -16.55
N ASN A 340 7.35 21.20 -17.14
CA ASN A 340 6.52 20.01 -17.20
C ASN A 340 7.20 18.87 -17.96
N ASN A 341 7.90 19.15 -19.06
CA ASN A 341 8.71 18.14 -19.74
C ASN A 341 9.84 17.64 -18.84
N ALA A 342 10.54 18.50 -18.11
CA ALA A 342 11.57 18.07 -17.16
C ALA A 342 10.99 17.22 -16.00
N VAL A 343 9.78 17.52 -15.54
CA VAL A 343 9.10 16.79 -14.46
C VAL A 343 8.53 15.44 -14.93
N PHE A 344 8.02 15.37 -16.17
CA PHE A 344 7.25 14.22 -16.66
C PHE A 344 7.95 13.37 -17.74
N VAL A 345 9.12 13.76 -18.25
CA VAL A 345 9.86 12.95 -19.25
C VAL A 345 10.47 11.70 -18.60
N VAL A 346 9.94 10.55 -19.01
CA VAL A 346 10.60 9.25 -18.92
C VAL A 346 11.66 9.22 -20.02
N LEU A 347 12.95 9.18 -19.63
CA LEU A 347 14.03 8.85 -20.56
C LEU A 347 13.79 7.43 -21.10
N PHE A 348 13.24 7.31 -22.31
CA PHE A 348 13.60 6.17 -23.15
C PHE A 348 15.10 6.29 -23.42
N LEU A 349 15.91 5.43 -22.80
CA LEU A 349 17.30 5.27 -23.20
C LEU A 349 17.36 4.69 -24.61
N ALA A 350 17.23 5.55 -25.61
CA ALA A 350 17.84 5.35 -26.91
C ALA A 350 19.25 5.97 -26.88
N HIS A 351 20.18 5.34 -26.16
CA HIS A 351 21.60 5.60 -26.35
C HIS A 351 22.23 4.50 -27.17
N ALA A 352 22.13 4.65 -28.49
CA ALA A 352 23.18 4.18 -29.38
C ALA A 352 24.37 5.12 -29.24
N SER A 353 25.34 4.78 -28.39
CA SER A 353 26.67 5.41 -28.41
C SER A 353 27.72 4.33 -28.59
N THR A 354 28.39 4.42 -29.73
CA THR A 354 29.54 3.60 -30.09
C THR A 354 30.72 3.99 -29.23
N HIS A 355 31.08 3.15 -28.26
CA HIS A 355 32.41 3.19 -27.65
C HIS A 355 33.15 1.88 -27.91
N ARG A 356 34.14 1.99 -28.82
CA ARG A 356 35.17 0.98 -29.04
C ARG A 356 36.01 0.87 -27.77
N ILE A 357 35.89 -0.24 -27.04
CA ILE A 357 36.93 -0.70 -26.11
C ILE A 357 37.72 -1.82 -26.81
N LYS A 358 39.03 -1.61 -26.91
CA LYS A 358 39.99 -2.56 -27.48
C LYS A 358 39.96 -3.88 -26.70
N SER A 359 40.07 -4.97 -27.45
CA SER A 359 40.21 -6.33 -26.95
C SER A 359 41.36 -6.46 -25.95
N ALA A 360 41.07 -6.95 -24.76
CA ALA A 360 42.00 -7.74 -23.97
C ALA A 360 41.48 -9.17 -23.96
N LYS A 361 42.11 -10.06 -24.74
CA LYS A 361 41.97 -11.50 -24.58
C LYS A 361 42.41 -11.86 -23.16
N ARG A 362 41.51 -12.39 -22.33
CA ARG A 362 41.88 -13.29 -21.23
C ARG A 362 40.95 -14.50 -21.21
N ASN A 363 41.61 -15.64 -21.06
CA ASN A 363 41.13 -17.00 -21.09
C ASN A 363 39.77 -17.23 -20.43
N THR A 364 38.98 -18.05 -21.12
CA THR A 364 37.98 -18.93 -20.55
C THR A 364 38.56 -19.74 -19.40
N ASN A 365 38.16 -19.40 -18.17
CA ASN A 365 38.00 -20.38 -17.12
C ASN A 365 36.55 -20.29 -16.65
N ILE A 366 35.83 -21.39 -16.83
CA ILE A 366 34.50 -21.62 -16.31
C ILE A 366 34.60 -21.45 -14.78
N ILE A 367 33.92 -20.41 -14.27
CA ILE A 367 33.69 -20.26 -12.83
C ILE A 367 32.57 -21.26 -12.49
N PRO A 368 32.76 -22.20 -11.53
CA PRO A 368 31.66 -23.03 -11.06
C PRO A 368 30.60 -22.17 -10.37
N PRO A 369 29.32 -22.58 -10.35
CA PRO A 369 28.25 -21.84 -9.68
C PRO A 369 28.61 -21.58 -8.20
N SER A 370 28.33 -20.37 -7.74
CA SER A 370 28.54 -19.94 -6.36
C SER A 370 27.72 -20.77 -5.36
N GLU A 371 28.27 -20.88 -4.16
CA GLU A 371 27.90 -21.68 -2.98
C GLU A 371 26.51 -21.41 -2.36
N PHE A 372 25.52 -20.90 -3.11
CA PHE A 372 24.18 -20.54 -2.59
C PHE A 372 22.99 -20.92 -3.50
N ASP A 373 23.18 -21.77 -4.51
CA ASP A 373 22.05 -22.33 -5.27
C ASP A 373 21.49 -23.57 -4.58
N PHE A 374 20.59 -23.35 -3.61
CA PHE A 374 19.83 -24.40 -2.92
C PHE A 374 18.80 -25.01 -3.88
N ILE A 375 18.96 -26.30 -4.20
CA ILE A 375 18.19 -26.98 -5.25
C ILE A 375 16.74 -27.19 -4.78
N GLY A 376 15.76 -26.62 -5.47
CA GLY A 376 14.34 -26.96 -5.25
C GLY A 376 13.65 -26.24 -4.09
N CYS A 377 14.32 -25.32 -3.40
CA CYS A 377 13.64 -24.29 -2.61
C CYS A 377 12.81 -23.39 -3.53
N PRO A 378 11.68 -22.83 -3.04
CA PRO A 378 10.92 -21.88 -3.84
C PRO A 378 11.72 -20.60 -4.08
N THR A 379 11.56 -20.02 -5.27
CA THR A 379 12.14 -18.72 -5.63
C THR A 379 11.39 -17.54 -4.98
N GLU A 380 10.15 -17.78 -4.55
CA GLU A 380 9.31 -16.88 -3.76
C GLU A 380 9.09 -17.50 -2.38
N ASN A 381 9.57 -16.82 -1.33
CA ASN A 381 9.54 -17.35 0.03
C ASN A 381 8.44 -16.73 0.90
N ASP A 382 7.61 -15.82 0.38
CA ASP A 382 6.54 -15.17 1.12
C ASP A 382 5.18 -15.85 0.89
N PHE A 383 4.50 -16.21 1.99
CA PHE A 383 3.27 -16.99 2.00
C PHE A 383 2.21 -16.24 2.79
N TYR A 384 1.01 -16.06 2.22
CA TYR A 384 -0.03 -15.22 2.81
C TYR A 384 -1.29 -16.00 3.15
N TYR A 385 -1.92 -15.60 4.26
CA TYR A 385 -3.26 -15.93 4.74
C TYR A 385 -3.53 -17.41 5.03
N ASN A 386 -3.42 -18.29 4.06
CA ASN A 386 -3.56 -19.73 4.19
C ASN A 386 -2.92 -20.45 3.00
N GLY A 387 -2.57 -21.72 3.16
CA GLY A 387 -1.97 -22.49 2.09
C GLY A 387 -1.23 -23.74 2.56
N SER A 388 -0.50 -24.33 1.63
CA SER A 388 0.34 -25.51 1.88
C SER A 388 1.73 -25.30 1.29
N ILE A 389 2.75 -25.61 2.09
CA ILE A 389 4.17 -25.62 1.72
C ILE A 389 4.63 -27.06 1.63
N TYR A 390 5.31 -27.37 0.54
CA TYR A 390 5.84 -28.69 0.25
C TYR A 390 7.35 -28.67 0.44
N SER A 391 7.93 -29.78 0.90
CA SER A 391 9.38 -29.95 0.86
C SER A 391 9.92 -29.84 -0.57
N PRO A 392 11.18 -29.40 -0.75
CA PRO A 392 11.83 -29.37 -2.05
C PRO A 392 11.67 -30.67 -2.82
N LEU A 393 11.37 -30.57 -4.12
CA LEU A 393 11.14 -31.70 -5.06
C LEU A 393 9.95 -32.63 -4.75
N TRP A 394 9.07 -32.30 -3.80
CA TRP A 394 7.86 -33.08 -3.53
C TRP A 394 7.08 -33.41 -4.81
N PRO A 395 6.62 -34.66 -5.04
CA PRO A 395 6.57 -35.79 -4.09
C PRO A 395 7.82 -36.67 -4.04
N HIS A 396 8.92 -36.26 -4.65
CA HIS A 396 10.21 -36.95 -4.52
C HIS A 396 10.91 -36.55 -3.21
N ASN A 397 11.96 -37.31 -2.87
CA ASN A 397 12.75 -37.01 -1.68
C ASN A 397 13.45 -35.65 -1.80
N TYR A 398 13.56 -34.93 -0.68
CA TYR A 398 14.23 -33.63 -0.64
C TYR A 398 15.73 -33.75 -0.96
N PRO A 399 16.42 -32.70 -1.45
CA PRO A 399 17.85 -32.75 -1.75
C PRO A 399 18.75 -32.75 -0.49
N PRO A 400 20.00 -33.27 -0.60
CA PRO A 400 21.00 -33.13 0.45
C PRO A 400 21.56 -31.69 0.52
N ASN A 401 22.01 -31.28 1.72
CA ASN A 401 22.65 -29.99 2.03
C ASN A 401 21.79 -28.77 1.65
N ASP A 402 20.47 -28.91 1.82
CA ASP A 402 19.51 -27.90 1.41
C ASP A 402 19.11 -27.00 2.58
N LYS A 403 18.83 -25.72 2.30
CA LYS A 403 18.39 -24.74 3.30
C LYS A 403 17.35 -23.79 2.73
N CYS A 404 16.08 -24.05 3.04
CA CYS A 404 14.95 -23.25 2.58
C CYS A 404 14.38 -22.35 3.69
N TYR A 405 13.85 -21.20 3.29
CA TYR A 405 13.18 -20.24 4.15
C TYR A 405 11.76 -19.99 3.64
N TYR A 406 10.80 -19.87 4.54
CA TYR A 406 9.41 -19.58 4.22
C TYR A 406 8.87 -18.55 5.23
N PHE A 407 8.49 -17.38 4.74
CA PHE A 407 7.96 -16.25 5.50
C PHE A 407 6.43 -16.26 5.41
N LEU A 408 5.78 -16.72 6.47
CA LEU A 408 4.33 -16.80 6.56
C LEU A 408 3.74 -15.50 7.12
N ASN A 409 2.61 -15.07 6.58
CA ASN A 409 1.90 -13.85 6.97
C ASN A 409 0.41 -14.15 7.14
N ALA A 410 -0.16 -13.93 8.32
CA ALA A 410 -1.59 -14.07 8.56
C ALA A 410 -2.39 -12.90 7.96
N GLU A 411 -3.70 -13.06 7.88
CA GLU A 411 -4.62 -11.96 7.63
C GLU A 411 -4.46 -10.88 8.72
N PRO A 412 -4.79 -9.63 8.38
CA PRO A 412 -4.91 -8.56 9.34
C PRO A 412 -5.56 -8.96 10.67
N GLY A 413 -4.92 -8.64 11.80
CA GLY A 413 -5.43 -8.95 13.14
C GLY A 413 -5.58 -10.44 13.49
N LYS A 414 -4.95 -11.35 12.73
CA LYS A 414 -4.95 -12.80 12.96
C LYS A 414 -3.54 -13.34 13.17
N VAL A 415 -3.47 -14.61 13.58
CA VAL A 415 -2.22 -15.38 13.69
C VAL A 415 -2.25 -16.59 12.78
N LEU A 416 -1.12 -17.28 12.68
CA LEU A 416 -0.98 -18.49 11.89
C LEU A 416 -1.21 -19.73 12.74
N LYS A 417 -2.15 -20.57 12.31
CA LYS A 417 -2.24 -21.98 12.73
C LYS A 417 -1.54 -22.85 11.69
N ILE A 418 -0.53 -23.59 12.14
CA ILE A 418 0.35 -24.41 11.30
C ILE A 418 0.22 -25.87 11.72
N ALA A 419 0.06 -26.77 10.75
CA ALA A 419 -0.03 -28.21 10.96
C ALA A 419 0.58 -28.97 9.78
N PHE A 420 0.90 -30.25 9.94
CA PHE A 420 1.51 -31.05 8.88
C PHE A 420 0.57 -32.17 8.46
N SER A 421 0.28 -32.27 7.16
CA SER A 421 -0.48 -33.41 6.61
C SER A 421 0.42 -34.56 6.19
N HIS A 422 1.71 -34.29 5.97
CA HIS A 422 2.76 -35.29 5.74
C HIS A 422 4.06 -34.84 6.40
N PHE A 423 4.80 -35.77 7.00
CA PHE A 423 6.09 -35.48 7.62
C PHE A 423 6.96 -36.73 7.74
N ASP A 424 8.13 -36.71 7.09
CA ASP A 424 9.11 -37.78 7.08
C ASP A 424 10.50 -37.22 6.73
N LEU A 425 11.28 -36.91 7.76
CA LEU A 425 12.67 -36.42 7.68
C LEU A 425 13.65 -37.43 8.31
N GLU A 426 14.95 -37.28 8.03
CA GLU A 426 15.99 -38.02 8.75
C GLU A 426 16.06 -37.57 10.22
N SER A 427 15.71 -38.48 11.14
CA SER A 427 15.47 -38.13 12.55
C SER A 427 16.69 -37.60 13.30
N CYS A 428 17.92 -37.92 12.88
CA CYS A 428 19.12 -37.48 13.60
C CYS A 428 19.54 -36.05 13.26
N CYS A 429 19.21 -35.58 12.06
CA CYS A 429 20.08 -34.62 11.39
C CYS A 429 19.32 -33.58 10.55
N ASP A 430 18.16 -33.93 10.00
CA ASP A 430 17.35 -33.01 9.19
C ASP A 430 16.21 -32.44 10.05
N PHE A 431 15.91 -31.15 9.87
CA PHE A 431 14.96 -30.49 10.74
C PHE A 431 14.20 -29.35 10.08
N ILE A 432 13.01 -29.07 10.62
CA ILE A 432 12.25 -27.87 10.33
C ILE A 432 12.09 -27.04 11.61
N THR A 433 12.26 -25.73 11.50
CA THR A 433 12.10 -24.80 12.62
C THR A 433 11.05 -23.76 12.30
N ILE A 434 10.17 -23.45 13.26
CA ILE A 434 9.18 -22.37 13.17
C ILE A 434 9.57 -21.30 14.18
N TYR A 435 9.71 -20.06 13.72
CA TYR A 435 9.97 -18.86 14.52
C TYR A 435 8.70 -18.01 14.55
N ASP A 436 8.33 -17.52 15.73
CA ASP A 436 7.13 -16.73 15.99
C ASP A 436 7.43 -15.23 15.81
N GLY A 437 7.47 -14.79 14.55
CA GLY A 437 7.78 -13.40 14.18
C GLY A 437 8.27 -13.28 12.73
N PRO A 438 8.54 -12.05 12.27
CA PRO A 438 8.92 -11.77 10.88
C PRO A 438 10.33 -12.24 10.49
N THR A 439 11.19 -12.55 11.47
CA THR A 439 12.59 -12.96 11.21
C THR A 439 13.05 -14.05 12.17
N GLN A 440 14.19 -14.68 11.88
CA GLN A 440 14.74 -15.78 12.71
C GLN A 440 15.30 -15.33 14.07
N ILE A 441 15.40 -14.02 14.33
CA ILE A 441 15.81 -13.49 15.65
C ILE A 441 14.68 -13.59 16.69
N TYR A 442 13.43 -13.80 16.23
CA TYR A 442 12.28 -13.95 17.11
C TYR A 442 12.25 -15.33 17.78
N GLN A 443 11.37 -15.49 18.77
CA GLN A 443 11.27 -16.70 19.56
C GLN A 443 11.08 -17.94 18.68
N LYS A 444 11.93 -18.95 18.89
CA LYS A 444 11.76 -20.27 18.29
C LYS A 444 10.53 -20.94 18.92
N LEU A 445 9.46 -21.10 18.12
CA LEU A 445 8.23 -21.75 18.55
C LEU A 445 8.42 -23.27 18.68
N VAL A 446 9.03 -23.89 17.65
CA VAL A 446 9.37 -25.32 17.66
C VAL A 446 10.49 -25.62 16.67
N GLN A 447 11.28 -26.65 16.97
CA GLN A 447 12.14 -27.34 16.00
C GLN A 447 11.78 -28.82 16.00
N ILE A 448 11.50 -29.38 14.83
CA ILE A 448 11.05 -30.76 14.64
C ILE A 448 12.14 -31.51 13.88
N GLY A 449 12.74 -32.53 14.52
CA GLY A 449 13.90 -33.25 13.99
C GLY A 449 15.26 -32.59 14.28
N GLY A 450 16.33 -33.23 13.84
CA GLY A 450 17.71 -32.74 13.94
C GLY A 450 18.34 -32.83 15.33
N PRO A 451 19.62 -32.44 15.45
CA PRO A 451 20.37 -32.55 16.70
C PRO A 451 19.76 -31.67 17.79
N GLY A 452 19.44 -32.27 18.94
CA GLY A 452 18.92 -31.54 20.10
C GLY A 452 17.41 -31.26 20.10
N SER A 453 16.65 -31.76 19.12
CA SER A 453 15.18 -31.71 19.17
C SER A 453 14.61 -32.92 19.93
N ASN A 454 13.65 -32.67 20.82
CA ASN A 454 12.84 -33.70 21.47
C ASN A 454 11.52 -33.99 20.72
N VAL A 455 11.27 -33.29 19.60
CA VAL A 455 10.03 -33.38 18.82
C VAL A 455 10.34 -34.05 17.49
N THR A 456 9.93 -35.31 17.34
CA THR A 456 10.16 -36.11 16.12
C THR A 456 8.92 -36.26 15.24
N VAL A 457 7.75 -35.89 15.77
CA VAL A 457 6.47 -35.90 15.05
C VAL A 457 5.81 -34.52 15.24
N PRO A 458 5.40 -33.84 14.15
CA PRO A 458 4.78 -32.53 14.25
C PRO A 458 3.38 -32.57 14.91
N GLY A 459 3.12 -31.61 15.79
CA GLY A 459 1.79 -31.28 16.27
C GLY A 459 1.13 -30.15 15.47
N VAL A 460 0.15 -29.49 16.10
CA VAL A 460 -0.43 -28.22 15.63
C VAL A 460 0.23 -27.09 16.42
N TYR A 461 0.69 -26.06 15.71
CA TYR A 461 1.35 -24.90 16.28
C TYR A 461 0.54 -23.64 15.95
N THR A 462 0.48 -22.70 16.89
CA THR A 462 -0.18 -21.41 16.68
C THR A 462 0.78 -20.32 17.08
N THR A 463 1.02 -19.37 16.18
CA THR A 463 1.87 -18.21 16.46
C THR A 463 1.13 -17.23 17.38
N THR A 464 1.89 -16.42 18.07
CA THR A 464 1.40 -15.27 18.83
C THR A 464 1.40 -14.02 17.96
N THR A 465 2.32 -13.93 17.00
CA THR A 465 2.41 -12.84 16.05
C THR A 465 1.71 -13.15 14.73
N ARG A 466 1.45 -12.11 13.93
CA ARG A 466 0.90 -12.23 12.58
C ARG A 466 1.88 -12.90 11.60
N ASN A 467 3.17 -12.89 11.89
CA ASN A 467 4.22 -13.38 11.00
C ASN A 467 4.87 -14.64 11.55
N ALA A 468 5.37 -15.50 10.68
CA ALA A 468 6.23 -16.60 11.09
C ALA A 468 7.34 -16.82 10.07
N VAL A 469 8.51 -17.22 10.53
CA VAL A 469 9.54 -17.76 9.64
C VAL A 469 9.64 -19.25 9.86
N VAL A 470 9.54 -20.03 8.78
CA VAL A 470 9.78 -21.47 8.78
C VAL A 470 11.08 -21.73 8.03
N THR A 471 11.97 -22.54 8.60
CA THR A 471 13.20 -22.95 7.92
C THR A 471 13.33 -24.45 7.87
N PHE A 472 13.72 -24.98 6.72
CA PHE A 472 14.03 -26.40 6.51
C PHE A 472 15.51 -26.56 6.21
N GLU A 473 16.18 -27.48 6.90
CA GLU A 473 17.60 -27.77 6.72
C GLU A 473 17.84 -29.28 6.60
N SER A 474 18.58 -29.69 5.57
CA SER A 474 19.00 -31.08 5.36
C SER A 474 20.52 -31.24 5.37
N ASN A 475 20.99 -32.40 5.80
CA ASN A 475 22.39 -32.76 5.81
C ASN A 475 22.84 -33.40 4.47
N LYS A 476 24.06 -33.93 4.44
CA LYS A 476 24.66 -34.56 3.25
C LYS A 476 24.18 -35.98 2.93
N SER A 477 23.37 -36.65 3.74
CA SER A 477 23.14 -38.11 3.62
C SER A 477 21.78 -38.54 4.17
N ILE A 478 21.09 -39.43 3.45
CA ILE A 478 19.76 -39.95 3.81
C ILE A 478 18.67 -38.89 3.61
N GLN A 479 18.09 -38.89 2.42
CA GLN A 479 16.97 -38.03 2.05
C GLN A 479 15.68 -38.85 2.09
N LYS A 480 14.63 -38.29 2.67
CA LYS A 480 13.33 -38.92 2.84
C LYS A 480 12.23 -38.18 2.08
N SER A 481 10.99 -38.65 2.21
CA SER A 481 9.86 -38.11 1.44
C SER A 481 9.50 -36.66 1.79
N GLY A 482 9.95 -36.12 2.93
CA GLY A 482 9.85 -34.69 3.23
C GLY A 482 8.57 -34.32 3.98
N PHE A 483 7.96 -33.18 3.67
CA PHE A 483 6.82 -32.66 4.44
C PHE A 483 5.79 -31.95 3.56
N ILE A 484 4.54 -31.92 4.06
CA ILE A 484 3.49 -31.01 3.62
C ILE A 484 3.01 -30.24 4.84
N LEU A 485 3.41 -28.96 4.92
CA LEU A 485 3.01 -28.02 5.96
C LEU A 485 1.79 -27.25 5.48
N ASN A 486 0.72 -27.21 6.26
CA ASN A 486 -0.48 -26.44 6.00
C ASN A 486 -0.58 -25.32 7.02
N TYR A 487 -0.89 -24.11 6.56
CA TYR A 487 -1.07 -22.95 7.43
C TYR A 487 -2.39 -22.25 7.11
N MET A 488 -2.97 -21.59 8.11
CA MET A 488 -4.13 -20.73 7.93
C MET A 488 -4.21 -19.64 8.98
N SER A 489 -4.80 -18.53 8.59
CA SER A 489 -5.09 -17.39 9.47
C SER A 489 -6.25 -17.75 10.38
N VAL A 490 -6.00 -17.67 11.68
CA VAL A 490 -6.99 -17.93 12.72
C VAL A 490 -6.96 -16.80 13.73
N ASN A 491 -8.08 -16.59 14.42
CA ASN A 491 -8.08 -15.74 15.61
C ASN A 491 -7.48 -16.55 16.77
N THR A 492 -6.60 -15.95 17.58
CA THR A 492 -6.01 -16.57 18.78
C THR A 492 -7.01 -16.70 19.91
N ALA A 493 -7.93 -15.74 20.01
CA ALA A 493 -8.89 -15.65 21.08
C ALA A 493 -10.31 -15.93 20.59
N SER A 494 -11.15 -16.30 21.56
CA SER A 494 -12.61 -16.39 21.41
C SER A 494 -13.09 -15.23 20.52
N PRO A 495 -14.05 -15.44 19.60
CA PRO A 495 -14.50 -14.46 18.60
C PRO A 495 -14.86 -13.05 19.14
N CYS A 496 -14.93 -12.84 20.46
CA CYS A 496 -15.22 -11.56 21.10
C CYS A 496 -14.00 -10.81 21.68
N ASN A 497 -12.77 -11.31 21.57
CA ASN A 497 -11.60 -10.57 22.09
C ASN A 497 -11.11 -9.53 21.05
N ARG A 498 -11.15 -8.24 21.41
CA ARG A 498 -10.80 -7.10 20.54
C ARG A 498 -10.23 -5.94 21.35
N ASP A 499 -9.34 -5.17 20.74
CA ASP A 499 -8.99 -3.84 21.21
C ASP A 499 -9.87 -2.83 20.47
N ILE A 500 -10.71 -2.09 21.19
CA ILE A 500 -11.60 -1.10 20.61
C ILE A 500 -11.16 0.30 21.05
N TYR A 501 -10.77 1.11 20.08
CA TYR A 501 -10.40 2.51 20.27
C TYR A 501 -11.60 3.37 19.92
N LEU A 502 -12.16 4.07 20.91
CA LEU A 502 -13.28 4.98 20.72
C LEU A 502 -12.76 6.40 20.60
N ILE A 503 -12.88 6.98 19.40
CA ILE A 503 -12.50 8.37 19.12
C ILE A 503 -13.76 9.23 19.25
N ILE A 504 -13.81 9.98 20.34
CA ILE A 504 -14.97 10.72 20.82
C ILE A 504 -14.76 12.20 20.50
N ASN A 505 -15.63 12.76 19.66
CA ASN A 505 -15.63 14.18 19.37
C ASN A 505 -16.21 14.98 20.55
N GLY A 506 -15.41 15.90 21.12
CA GLY A 506 -15.83 16.86 22.14
C GLY A 506 -15.82 18.33 21.67
N MET A 507 -15.70 18.58 20.37
CA MET A 507 -15.67 19.95 19.81
C MET A 507 -17.06 20.46 19.42
N SER A 508 -17.15 21.73 18.97
CA SER A 508 -18.42 22.37 18.58
C SER A 508 -19.19 21.64 17.48
N GLY A 509 -18.54 20.76 16.72
CA GLY A 509 -19.16 19.89 15.72
C GLY A 509 -20.34 19.07 16.24
N VAL A 510 -20.35 18.78 17.54
CA VAL A 510 -21.45 18.07 18.23
C VAL A 510 -22.75 18.91 18.30
N GLY A 511 -22.66 20.21 18.04
CA GLY A 511 -23.76 21.15 17.83
C GLY A 511 -24.36 21.76 19.10
N SER A 512 -24.29 21.10 20.26
CA SER A 512 -24.65 21.68 21.57
C SER A 512 -24.15 20.82 22.74
N GLN A 513 -24.04 21.42 23.95
CA GLN A 513 -23.67 20.69 25.17
C GLN A 513 -24.61 19.49 25.42
N SER A 514 -25.91 19.66 25.14
CA SER A 514 -26.89 18.58 25.28
C SER A 514 -26.63 17.41 24.33
N ASN A 515 -26.19 17.66 23.10
CA ASN A 515 -25.84 16.59 22.15
C ASN A 515 -24.58 15.84 22.60
N TYR A 516 -23.59 16.57 23.12
CA TYR A 516 -22.38 15.96 23.67
C TYR A 516 -22.69 15.07 24.87
N GLU A 517 -23.56 15.52 25.79
CA GLU A 517 -24.07 14.68 26.86
C GLU A 517 -24.76 13.42 26.34
N LYS A 518 -25.57 13.53 25.28
CA LYS A 518 -26.23 12.37 24.65
C LYS A 518 -25.22 11.39 24.05
N GLN A 519 -24.19 11.88 23.36
CA GLN A 519 -23.11 11.05 22.81
C GLN A 519 -22.38 10.27 23.92
N ILE A 520 -21.92 10.97 24.96
CA ILE A 520 -21.23 10.34 26.09
C ILE A 520 -22.13 9.32 26.79
N ARG A 521 -23.41 9.66 27.04
CA ARG A 521 -24.36 8.73 27.67
C ARG A 521 -24.71 7.54 26.78
N PHE A 522 -24.75 7.71 25.46
CA PHE A 522 -24.90 6.61 24.52
C PHE A 522 -23.72 5.63 24.64
N ILE A 523 -22.49 6.13 24.59
CA ILE A 523 -21.28 5.29 24.70
C ILE A 523 -21.26 4.57 26.06
N ALA A 524 -21.46 5.32 27.16
CA ALA A 524 -21.32 4.81 28.53
C ALA A 524 -22.44 3.84 28.95
N ASN A 525 -23.69 4.14 28.59
CA ASN A 525 -24.86 3.43 29.15
C ASN A 525 -25.57 2.51 28.16
N GLN A 526 -25.26 2.60 26.86
CA GLN A 526 -26.00 1.84 25.84
C GLN A 526 -25.08 1.01 24.95
N LEU A 527 -23.96 1.57 24.47
CA LEU A 527 -23.06 0.88 23.56
C LEU A 527 -22.10 -0.07 24.30
N THR A 528 -21.21 0.48 25.13
CA THR A 528 -20.18 -0.30 25.83
C THR A 528 -20.74 -1.38 26.77
N PRO A 529 -21.94 -1.25 27.39
CA PRO A 529 -22.54 -2.34 28.16
C PRO A 529 -22.95 -3.57 27.34
N THR A 530 -22.99 -3.46 26.00
CA THR A 530 -23.23 -4.62 25.13
C THR A 530 -21.98 -5.48 24.90
N TRP A 531 -20.83 -5.05 25.43
CA TRP A 531 -19.56 -5.75 25.29
C TRP A 531 -19.15 -6.41 26.60
N ASN A 532 -18.48 -7.56 26.50
CA ASN A 532 -17.92 -8.24 27.66
C ASN A 532 -16.49 -7.75 27.90
N VAL A 533 -16.33 -6.71 28.73
CA VAL A 533 -15.05 -6.02 28.92
C VAL A 533 -14.15 -6.78 29.90
N GLY A 534 -12.84 -6.76 29.65
CA GLY A 534 -11.81 -7.26 30.57
C GLY A 534 -10.52 -7.67 29.88
N LEU A 535 -9.49 -7.97 30.69
CA LEU A 535 -8.12 -8.33 30.28
C LEU A 535 -7.97 -9.24 29.07
N SER A 536 -8.69 -10.35 29.09
CA SER A 536 -8.64 -11.39 28.05
C SER A 536 -9.88 -11.37 27.15
N LYS A 537 -10.60 -10.23 27.13
CA LYS A 537 -11.86 -10.02 26.40
C LYS A 537 -11.79 -8.67 25.66
N VAL A 538 -12.90 -7.96 25.49
CA VAL A 538 -12.86 -6.62 24.88
C VAL A 538 -12.08 -5.67 25.79
N ARG A 539 -11.01 -5.07 25.27
CA ARG A 539 -10.30 -3.94 25.88
C ARG A 539 -10.76 -2.69 25.16
N VAL A 540 -11.11 -1.65 25.92
CA VAL A 540 -11.60 -0.39 25.36
C VAL A 540 -10.64 0.72 25.73
N MET A 541 -10.16 1.43 24.73
CA MET A 541 -9.38 2.65 24.86
C MET A 541 -10.29 3.82 24.53
N LEU A 542 -10.32 4.83 25.39
CA LEU A 542 -11.14 6.00 25.15
C LEU A 542 -10.24 7.17 24.78
N ASN A 543 -10.58 7.85 23.69
CA ASN A 543 -9.84 9.01 23.22
C ASN A 543 -10.86 10.14 23.03
N LEU A 544 -10.79 11.17 23.88
CA LEU A 544 -11.65 12.34 23.79
C LEU A 544 -10.87 13.47 23.15
N GLN A 545 -11.34 13.93 22.00
CA GLN A 545 -10.87 15.18 21.44
C GLN A 545 -11.49 16.34 22.22
N VAL A 546 -10.64 17.18 22.81
CA VAL A 546 -11.07 18.38 23.54
C VAL A 546 -10.64 19.67 22.83
N ASP A 547 -9.60 19.60 21.98
CA ASP A 547 -9.13 20.68 21.11
C ASP A 547 -8.58 20.13 19.76
N ILE A 548 -8.27 21.01 18.81
CA ILE A 548 -7.58 20.69 17.55
C ILE A 548 -6.24 20.01 17.81
N ASP A 549 -5.48 20.51 18.80
CA ASP A 549 -4.12 20.03 19.13
C ASP A 549 -4.06 19.18 20.40
N TYR A 550 -5.20 18.92 21.04
CA TYR A 550 -5.23 18.19 22.29
C TYR A 550 -6.38 17.17 22.36
N ALA A 551 -5.99 15.92 22.58
CA ALA A 551 -6.88 14.84 22.94
C ALA A 551 -6.49 14.26 24.30
N VAL A 552 -7.49 13.92 25.10
CA VAL A 552 -7.30 13.18 26.35
C VAL A 552 -7.45 11.70 26.04
N ILE A 553 -6.35 10.96 26.23
CA ILE A 553 -6.30 9.53 25.99
C ILE A 553 -6.40 8.82 27.34
N TRP A 554 -7.47 8.05 27.54
CA TRP A 554 -7.54 7.08 28.62
C TRP A 554 -7.13 5.73 28.09
N THR A 555 -5.97 5.27 28.57
CA THR A 555 -5.47 3.96 28.25
C THR A 555 -6.36 2.89 28.88
N GLY A 556 -6.50 1.78 28.15
CA GLY A 556 -7.12 0.57 28.63
C GLY A 556 -6.27 -0.02 29.76
N VAL A 557 -6.51 0.38 31.01
CA VAL A 557 -5.88 -0.29 32.15
C VAL A 557 -6.37 -1.73 32.16
N ASP A 558 -5.44 -2.62 32.43
CA ASP A 558 -5.57 -4.06 32.49
C ASP A 558 -6.60 -4.58 33.53
N ASP A 559 -7.56 -3.80 34.02
CA ASP A 559 -8.53 -4.25 35.05
C ASP A 559 -9.89 -3.54 34.94
N TYR A 560 -10.44 -3.35 33.74
CA TYR A 560 -11.78 -2.75 33.59
C TYR A 560 -12.93 -3.76 33.62
N SER A 561 -13.88 -3.55 34.53
CA SER A 561 -15.25 -4.08 34.38
C SER A 561 -16.11 -3.08 33.58
N ASN A 562 -17.25 -3.53 33.07
CA ASN A 562 -18.22 -2.64 32.42
C ASN A 562 -18.62 -1.46 33.31
N ALA A 563 -18.67 -1.62 34.63
CA ALA A 563 -19.04 -0.55 35.56
C ALA A 563 -17.96 0.54 35.63
N GLU A 564 -16.68 0.16 35.72
CA GLU A 564 -15.56 1.12 35.67
C GLU A 564 -15.52 1.83 34.32
N LEU A 565 -15.68 1.12 33.20
CA LEU A 565 -15.68 1.73 31.87
C LEU A 565 -16.82 2.76 31.71
N THR A 566 -18.03 2.42 32.16
CA THR A 566 -19.17 3.35 32.18
C THR A 566 -18.84 4.59 33.02
N ASN A 567 -18.32 4.40 34.24
CA ASN A 567 -17.95 5.53 35.11
C ASN A 567 -16.90 6.43 34.47
N GLN A 568 -15.83 5.86 33.91
CA GLN A 568 -14.79 6.64 33.24
C GLN A 568 -15.32 7.40 32.03
N THR A 569 -16.12 6.75 31.18
CA THR A 569 -16.73 7.41 30.04
C THR A 569 -17.60 8.59 30.49
N LEU A 570 -18.33 8.47 31.60
CA LEU A 570 -19.13 9.58 32.15
C LEU A 570 -18.27 10.74 32.68
N THR A 571 -17.06 10.48 33.20
CA THR A 571 -16.15 11.56 33.68
C THR A 571 -15.67 12.47 32.55
N MET A 572 -15.76 12.05 31.29
CA MET A 572 -15.42 12.90 30.13
C MET A 572 -16.23 14.19 30.07
N LEU A 573 -17.45 14.19 30.60
CA LEU A 573 -18.29 15.38 30.67
C LEU A 573 -17.61 16.53 31.42
N ASP A 574 -16.74 16.23 32.38
CA ASP A 574 -16.03 17.23 33.17
C ASP A 574 -14.86 17.88 32.40
N TYR A 575 -14.35 17.21 31.36
CA TYR A 575 -13.23 17.70 30.55
C TYR A 575 -13.66 18.66 29.45
N VAL A 576 -14.93 18.62 29.06
CA VAL A 576 -15.52 19.55 28.08
C VAL A 576 -16.73 20.24 28.69
N PRO A 577 -16.51 21.23 29.59
CA PRO A 577 -17.59 21.93 30.28
C PRO A 577 -18.40 22.86 29.35
N ASP A 578 -17.82 23.27 28.21
CA ASP A 578 -18.50 24.01 27.16
C ASP A 578 -17.97 23.59 25.77
N VAL A 579 -18.75 22.76 25.07
CA VAL A 579 -18.42 22.29 23.72
C VAL A 579 -18.37 23.42 22.68
N THR A 580 -18.97 24.58 22.96
CA THR A 580 -18.98 25.72 22.03
C THR A 580 -17.72 26.58 22.13
N ALA A 581 -16.90 26.36 23.16
CA ALA A 581 -15.64 27.07 23.34
C ALA A 581 -14.64 26.77 22.21
N ASN A 582 -14.74 25.61 21.58
CA ASN A 582 -13.90 25.23 20.45
C ASN A 582 -14.70 25.11 19.15
N SER A 583 -14.63 26.16 18.33
CA SER A 583 -15.37 26.23 17.06
C SER A 583 -14.74 25.45 15.90
N ASN A 584 -13.69 24.64 16.15
CA ASN A 584 -13.07 23.87 15.09
C ASN A 584 -14.01 22.73 14.63
N LYS A 585 -14.09 22.59 13.31
CA LYS A 585 -14.90 21.64 12.57
C LYS A 585 -14.08 20.67 11.71
N ASP A 586 -12.76 20.72 11.85
CA ASP A 586 -11.85 19.91 11.05
C ASP A 586 -11.96 18.45 11.50
N LEU A 587 -12.45 17.65 10.58
CA LEU A 587 -12.65 16.21 10.71
C LEU A 587 -11.32 15.46 10.79
N GLU A 588 -10.25 15.98 10.16
CA GLU A 588 -8.91 15.41 10.12
C GLU A 588 -8.47 14.95 11.51
N CYS A 589 -8.61 15.84 12.49
CA CYS A 589 -8.08 15.62 13.83
C CYS A 589 -8.63 14.34 14.47
N LEU A 590 -9.90 14.01 14.25
CA LEU A 590 -10.49 12.77 14.75
C LEU A 590 -9.80 11.52 14.19
N PHE A 591 -9.44 11.55 12.91
CA PHE A 591 -8.77 10.41 12.27
C PHE A 591 -7.28 10.36 12.61
N ARG A 592 -6.62 11.51 12.74
CA ARG A 592 -5.25 11.63 13.24
C ARG A 592 -5.12 11.03 14.64
N TYR A 593 -5.97 11.43 15.58
CA TYR A 593 -5.99 10.85 16.93
C TYR A 593 -6.36 9.36 16.93
N GLY A 594 -7.17 8.91 15.97
CA GLY A 594 -7.39 7.50 15.73
C GLY A 594 -6.11 6.75 15.43
N TYR A 595 -5.27 7.29 14.54
CA TYR A 595 -3.97 6.74 14.19
C TYR A 595 -2.98 6.79 15.35
N ASP A 596 -2.85 7.95 16.00
CA ASP A 596 -1.92 8.17 17.12
C ASP A 596 -2.25 7.27 18.31
N ALA A 597 -3.55 7.09 18.62
CA ALA A 597 -3.98 6.21 19.71
C ALA A 597 -3.51 4.75 19.55
N ILE A 598 -3.32 4.28 18.32
CA ILE A 598 -2.78 2.94 18.06
C ILE A 598 -1.26 2.91 18.30
N ASP A 599 -0.53 3.95 17.90
CA ASP A 599 0.91 4.01 18.14
C ASP A 599 1.24 4.19 19.61
N ASP A 600 0.55 5.08 20.31
CA ASP A 600 0.69 5.27 21.75
C ASP A 600 0.23 4.02 22.53
N GLY A 601 -0.72 3.26 21.98
CA GLY A 601 -1.17 1.99 22.53
C GLY A 601 -0.09 0.90 22.60
N LYS A 602 1.00 1.02 21.82
CA LYS A 602 2.13 0.07 21.83
C LYS A 602 2.99 0.17 23.10
N GLU A 603 2.91 1.27 23.85
CA GLU A 603 3.60 1.40 25.14
C GLU A 603 2.97 0.55 26.27
N PHE A 604 1.82 -0.10 26.04
CA PHE A 604 0.99 -0.70 27.09
C PHE A 604 0.62 -2.18 26.83
N ASP A 605 1.62 -3.02 26.51
CA ASP A 605 1.46 -4.46 26.22
C ASP A 605 0.44 -4.75 25.10
N GLU A 606 0.89 -4.54 23.86
CA GLU A 606 0.15 -4.92 22.66
C GLU A 606 -0.31 -6.39 22.73
N ARG A 607 -1.62 -6.63 22.52
CA ARG A 607 -2.17 -7.99 22.54
C ARG A 607 -1.99 -8.61 21.15
N TYR A 608 -0.81 -9.18 20.90
CA TYR A 608 -0.49 -9.80 19.62
C TYR A 608 -1.55 -10.83 19.17
N GLY A 609 -1.99 -10.73 17.91
CA GLY A 609 -3.01 -11.60 17.34
C GLY A 609 -4.46 -11.26 17.73
N ILE A 610 -4.67 -10.14 18.45
CA ILE A 610 -6.00 -9.56 18.70
C ILE A 610 -6.24 -8.40 17.74
N GLU A 611 -7.30 -8.49 16.96
CA GLU A 611 -7.68 -7.41 16.03
C GLU A 611 -8.07 -6.13 16.79
N ALA A 612 -7.54 -5.01 16.31
CA ALA A 612 -7.92 -3.68 16.76
C ALA A 612 -9.01 -3.09 15.86
N VAL A 613 -9.93 -2.35 16.48
CA VAL A 613 -11.03 -1.64 15.82
C VAL A 613 -11.04 -0.20 16.30
N VAL A 614 -11.00 0.75 15.37
CA VAL A 614 -11.16 2.18 15.65
C VAL A 614 -12.58 2.58 15.28
N ILE A 615 -13.32 3.14 16.25
CA ILE A 615 -14.66 3.68 16.05
C ILE A 615 -14.59 5.19 16.18
N VAL A 616 -14.85 5.90 15.09
CA VAL A 616 -14.80 7.36 15.04
C VAL A 616 -16.21 7.94 15.07
N PHE A 617 -16.50 8.75 16.08
CA PHE A 617 -17.78 9.45 16.21
C PHE A 617 -17.73 10.80 15.50
N VAL A 618 -18.44 10.89 14.37
CA VAL A 618 -18.44 12.06 13.49
C VAL A 618 -19.76 12.81 13.64
N ALA A 619 -19.69 14.10 13.96
CA ALA A 619 -20.86 14.92 14.22
C ALA A 619 -21.23 15.88 13.07
N GLU A 620 -20.33 16.07 12.10
CA GLU A 620 -20.49 17.01 11.00
C GLU A 620 -19.82 16.56 9.71
N ASN A 621 -20.06 17.30 8.63
CA ASN A 621 -19.38 17.08 7.36
C ASN A 621 -18.02 17.77 7.36
N PRO A 622 -17.07 17.28 6.53
CA PRO A 622 -15.78 17.95 6.37
C PRO A 622 -15.95 19.44 6.05
N SER A 623 -15.13 20.27 6.70
CA SER A 623 -15.14 21.73 6.53
C SER A 623 -14.74 22.13 5.10
N SER A 624 -13.96 21.28 4.44
CA SER A 624 -13.48 21.45 3.07
C SER A 624 -13.11 20.10 2.39
N ASP A 625 -12.74 20.15 1.12
CA ASP A 625 -12.17 18.97 0.44
C ASP A 625 -10.81 18.56 0.98
N GLN A 626 -10.05 19.53 1.52
CA GLN A 626 -8.77 19.30 2.18
C GLN A 626 -8.98 18.46 3.44
N ASP A 627 -9.80 18.95 4.35
CA ASP A 627 -10.15 18.29 5.61
C ASP A 627 -10.62 16.84 5.40
N PHE A 628 -11.43 16.61 4.37
CA PHE A 628 -11.85 15.27 3.99
C PHE A 628 -10.70 14.38 3.50
N ASN A 629 -9.79 14.92 2.68
CA ASN A 629 -8.68 14.16 2.11
C ASN A 629 -7.64 13.80 3.18
N GLU A 630 -7.37 14.70 4.12
CA GLU A 630 -6.47 14.45 5.26
C GLU A 630 -7.11 13.41 6.21
N SER A 631 -8.42 13.54 6.50
CA SER A 631 -9.17 12.48 7.21
C SER A 631 -9.08 11.11 6.51
N LEU A 632 -9.17 11.11 5.18
CA LEU A 632 -9.08 9.90 4.36
C LEU A 632 -7.68 9.28 4.40
N GLU A 633 -6.64 10.11 4.48
CA GLU A 633 -5.26 9.66 4.64
C GLU A 633 -5.06 8.94 5.97
N PHE A 634 -5.42 9.55 7.09
CA PHE A 634 -5.30 8.89 8.39
C PHE A 634 -6.16 7.63 8.49
N SER A 635 -7.36 7.65 7.92
CA SER A 635 -8.18 6.44 7.75
C SER A 635 -7.46 5.38 6.90
N HIS A 636 -6.78 5.75 5.82
CA HIS A 636 -5.98 4.83 5.03
C HIS A 636 -4.80 4.26 5.84
N LYS A 637 -4.02 5.09 6.52
CA LYS A 637 -2.90 4.69 7.37
C LYS A 637 -3.33 3.71 8.48
N LEU A 638 -4.45 3.99 9.14
CA LEU A 638 -5.07 3.06 10.10
C LEU A 638 -5.31 1.67 9.50
N ARG A 639 -5.79 1.61 8.27
CA ARG A 639 -6.11 0.35 7.58
C ARG A 639 -4.86 -0.36 7.04
N THR A 640 -3.87 0.39 6.56
CA THR A 640 -2.73 -0.18 5.81
C THR A 640 -1.46 -0.34 6.64
N GLU A 641 -1.19 0.59 7.55
CA GLU A 641 0.03 0.60 8.37
C GLU A 641 -0.24 -0.03 9.75
N LYS A 642 -1.42 0.25 10.32
CA LYS A 642 -1.79 -0.26 11.65
C LYS A 642 -2.67 -1.50 11.61
N ASP A 643 -3.14 -1.91 10.44
CA ASP A 643 -3.90 -3.14 10.27
C ASP A 643 -5.25 -3.14 11.02
N VAL A 644 -5.89 -1.96 11.10
CA VAL A 644 -7.07 -1.69 11.94
C VAL A 644 -8.35 -1.56 11.11
N LYS A 645 -9.46 -2.10 11.63
CA LYS A 645 -10.81 -1.82 11.10
C LYS A 645 -11.30 -0.45 11.58
N VAL A 646 -11.63 0.42 10.63
CA VAL A 646 -12.23 1.74 10.92
C VAL A 646 -13.75 1.69 10.75
N ILE A 647 -14.49 2.01 11.82
CA ILE A 647 -15.95 2.16 11.82
C ILE A 647 -16.26 3.65 11.99
N VAL A 648 -17.10 4.19 11.10
CA VAL A 648 -17.54 5.58 11.17
C VAL A 648 -18.96 5.63 11.71
N VAL A 649 -19.18 6.36 12.81
CA VAL A 649 -20.50 6.58 13.40
C VAL A 649 -20.88 8.04 13.22
N GLY A 650 -21.72 8.32 12.23
CA GLY A 650 -22.24 9.65 11.96
C GLY A 650 -23.45 10.00 12.85
N MET A 651 -23.41 11.16 13.49
CA MET A 651 -24.39 11.60 14.48
C MET A 651 -24.98 12.96 14.11
N GLY A 652 -26.27 12.99 13.82
CA GLY A 652 -27.00 14.24 13.60
C GLY A 652 -27.54 14.42 12.18
N PRO A 653 -28.29 15.50 11.95
CA PRO A 653 -28.94 15.75 10.68
C PRO A 653 -27.94 16.29 9.63
N ASN A 654 -28.24 16.05 8.35
CA ASN A 654 -27.55 16.64 7.18
C ASN A 654 -26.10 16.17 6.93
N LEU A 655 -25.71 14.99 7.44
CA LEU A 655 -24.43 14.37 7.09
C LEU A 655 -24.44 13.82 5.65
N ASP A 656 -23.37 14.08 4.90
CA ASP A 656 -23.08 13.48 3.59
C ASP A 656 -22.60 12.04 3.80
N GLN A 657 -23.57 11.15 3.91
CA GLN A 657 -23.33 9.74 4.21
C GLN A 657 -22.47 9.07 3.13
N THR A 658 -22.64 9.44 1.87
CA THR A 658 -21.86 8.88 0.75
C THR A 658 -20.39 9.23 0.91
N ARG A 659 -20.10 10.50 1.20
CA ARG A 659 -18.74 10.99 1.36
C ARG A 659 -18.09 10.43 2.62
N LEU A 660 -18.75 10.53 3.77
CA LEU A 660 -18.23 10.04 5.05
C LEU A 660 -18.03 8.52 5.07
N SER A 661 -18.84 7.75 4.33
CA SER A 661 -18.66 6.29 4.24
C SER A 661 -17.31 5.88 3.63
N ARG A 662 -16.67 6.75 2.86
CA ARG A 662 -15.33 6.49 2.28
C ARG A 662 -14.22 6.49 3.32
N LEU A 663 -14.46 7.08 4.50
CA LEU A 663 -13.53 7.10 5.63
C LEU A 663 -13.59 5.80 6.45
N ALA A 664 -14.54 4.91 6.19
CA ALA A 664 -14.67 3.64 6.88
C ALA A 664 -13.80 2.54 6.23
N TYR A 665 -13.69 1.40 6.90
CA TYR A 665 -12.94 0.23 6.44
C TYR A 665 -13.34 -0.23 5.04
N ALA A 666 -14.65 -0.39 4.82
CA ALA A 666 -15.25 -0.75 3.55
C ALA A 666 -16.73 -0.33 3.53
N ASN A 667 -17.41 -0.54 2.40
CA ASN A 667 -18.86 -0.40 2.33
C ASN A 667 -19.55 -1.26 3.40
N GLY A 668 -20.44 -0.63 4.19
CA GLY A 668 -21.14 -1.29 5.29
C GLY A 668 -20.50 -1.14 6.68
N PHE A 669 -19.43 -0.35 6.81
CA PHE A 669 -18.77 -0.01 8.09
C PHE A 669 -18.98 1.45 8.52
N ALA A 670 -19.90 2.16 7.88
CA ALA A 670 -20.33 3.49 8.26
C ALA A 670 -21.82 3.47 8.61
N TYR A 671 -22.16 4.00 9.78
CA TYR A 671 -23.52 3.96 10.33
C TYR A 671 -23.94 5.37 10.75
N PHE A 672 -25.14 5.78 10.36
CA PHE A 672 -25.60 7.16 10.52
C PHE A 672 -26.93 7.22 11.26
N ALA A 673 -27.00 8.04 12.32
CA ALA A 673 -28.24 8.37 12.99
C ALA A 673 -28.63 9.81 12.67
N ALA A 674 -29.89 10.02 12.27
CA ALA A 674 -30.40 11.36 11.94
C ALA A 674 -30.47 12.32 13.15
N SER A 675 -30.36 11.81 14.37
CA SER A 675 -30.34 12.56 15.62
C SER A 675 -29.56 11.79 16.69
N TYR A 676 -29.01 12.52 17.67
CA TYR A 676 -28.38 11.95 18.87
C TYR A 676 -29.34 11.11 19.71
N ASP A 677 -30.65 11.40 19.66
CA ASP A 677 -31.68 10.60 20.34
C ASP A 677 -31.87 9.21 19.70
N ASN A 678 -31.38 9.02 18.47
CA ASN A 678 -31.54 7.79 17.70
C ASN A 678 -30.29 6.92 17.68
N LEU A 679 -29.20 7.29 18.39
CA LEU A 679 -27.94 6.53 18.35
C LEU A 679 -28.10 5.06 18.78
N ALA A 680 -29.03 4.79 19.70
CA ALA A 680 -29.34 3.43 20.16
C ALA A 680 -29.70 2.46 19.02
N SER A 681 -30.29 2.95 17.92
CA SER A 681 -30.66 2.09 16.79
C SER A 681 -29.46 1.58 16.00
N LEU A 682 -28.28 2.20 16.17
CA LEU A 682 -27.05 1.81 15.47
C LEU A 682 -26.32 0.66 16.15
N ILE A 683 -26.64 0.34 17.42
CA ILE A 683 -25.94 -0.68 18.23
C ILE A 683 -25.83 -2.04 17.49
N PRO A 684 -26.90 -2.60 16.90
CA PRO A 684 -26.78 -3.87 16.18
C PRO A 684 -25.80 -3.79 15.01
N SER A 685 -25.82 -2.69 14.27
CA SER A 685 -24.94 -2.47 13.12
C SER A 685 -23.49 -2.28 13.56
N ILE A 686 -23.24 -1.50 14.61
CA ILE A 686 -21.90 -1.29 15.18
C ILE A 686 -21.30 -2.62 15.65
N ASN A 687 -22.08 -3.41 16.41
CA ASN A 687 -21.63 -4.72 16.90
C ASN A 687 -21.38 -5.71 15.75
N ASN A 688 -22.23 -5.69 14.71
CA ASN A 688 -22.00 -6.49 13.51
C ASN A 688 -20.74 -6.04 12.76
N GLY A 689 -20.47 -4.73 12.68
CA GLY A 689 -19.28 -4.16 12.06
C GLY A 689 -18.00 -4.58 12.78
N ILE A 690 -17.98 -4.52 14.12
CA ILE A 690 -16.86 -5.00 14.95
C ILE A 690 -16.55 -6.47 14.62
N CYS A 691 -17.59 -7.26 14.37
CA CYS A 691 -17.51 -8.70 14.27
C CYS A 691 -17.60 -9.29 12.86
N ALA A 692 -17.64 -8.44 11.83
CA ALA A 692 -17.71 -8.87 10.44
C ALA A 692 -16.52 -9.78 10.10
N GLY A 693 -16.82 -10.96 9.53
CA GLY A 693 -15.82 -11.99 9.20
C GLY A 693 -15.66 -13.11 10.24
N LEU A 694 -16.49 -13.13 11.29
CA LEU A 694 -16.49 -14.18 12.32
C LEU A 694 -17.78 -15.02 12.25
N ASN A 695 -17.68 -16.33 12.54
CA ASN A 695 -18.84 -17.20 12.67
C ASN A 695 -19.65 -16.81 13.92
N SER A 696 -20.70 -16.01 13.72
CA SER A 696 -21.93 -15.80 14.52
C SER A 696 -21.87 -15.78 16.07
N GLN A 697 -20.71 -15.64 16.70
CA GLN A 697 -20.57 -15.65 18.17
C GLN A 697 -20.28 -14.28 18.76
N CYS A 698 -20.42 -13.23 17.96
CA CYS A 698 -20.23 -11.88 18.42
C CYS A 698 -21.51 -11.26 18.97
N GLY A 699 -21.63 -11.32 20.29
CA GLY A 699 -22.62 -10.68 21.15
C GLY A 699 -23.73 -11.64 21.61
N PRO A 700 -24.11 -11.69 22.90
CA PRO A 700 -23.52 -11.13 24.13
C PRO A 700 -22.45 -12.03 24.79
#